data_AF-A0A370FSE8-F1
#
_entry.id   AF-A0A370FSE8-F1
#
_cell.length_a   1.000
_cell.length_b   1.000
_cell.length_c   1.000
_cell.angle_alpha   90.00
_cell.angle_beta   90.00
_cell.angle_gamma   90.00
#
_symmetry.space_group_name_H-M   'P 1'
#
loop_
_entity.id
_entity.type
_entity.pdbx_description
1 polymer ?
#
loop_
_entity_poly.entity_id
_entity_poly.type
_entity_poly.pdbx_seq_one_letter_code
_entity_poly.pdbx_strand_id
1 'polypeptide(L)'
;MVHAVKSPDTMYATMGTGSPSLLLRAYDVFPAKTTRGFDDQRFVGPSAPRAVRVRGRDGWEVSALDQHANETVTYVFDAELGIAVRWQRGEDWMELENPSLDDAFEPTLFTWTGPSRPAEDDIARFHREHEERQRVLAGIPQALPTWLPMTTNVQPQSGIARTGELSLSISGYTPQFTLRRWVTAIGEPKAEWPNDSTPERYRRSVGDWTYEIRSHQEINRDDCARIVDSIVPVDPPDRDPADITAELAIEEHDRREAEVLATFGTGRVLTDHLEDESLLIRTDFSDDAAWRDIAVAAMAPVPQGGDTEFAAYLTCIDNPEYDGLTVDGLLEAIGEPPPYYVFLVDAETVKNPEMPIVTVYTGPDEPERPRGRTFRVIPSEMCGVENNLSIANMDFESFADSADEDGVFRGFPEPAHPIEEVTTREIAHWIADDLDTDALREFHAQIAGRKYRYPVSLFEVELAEVHAHTRDTEHGTHAELLGYDEFLGATSNGGPALRGTVPTHNGYWTFVIDRGSHRPIAAYRITFAPYVPPAPQDGVPQPMKLEVPFVCTEPISFSMLTDDDDLIDRDVVQRAILAEAARLHPDGDIVGGEPVLQRIPRLLGFNIGCHVQIDGRPVFYVAIVTDVDDKFLVREVPPEGLRVVGPGED
;
A
#
# COMPACT_ATOMS: atom_id res chain seq x y z
N MET A 1 21.06 -20.99 30.01
CA MET A 1 19.61 -20.91 29.69
C MET A 1 19.36 -19.47 29.28
N VAL A 2 19.22 -19.19 27.99
CA VAL A 2 19.06 -17.82 27.48
C VAL A 2 17.57 -17.47 27.56
N HIS A 3 17.22 -16.44 28.32
CA HIS A 3 15.87 -15.88 28.34
C HIS A 3 15.93 -14.42 27.92
N ALA A 4 15.06 -14.07 26.97
CA ALA A 4 14.79 -12.68 26.62
C ALA A 4 14.17 -11.96 27.82
N VAL A 5 14.68 -10.77 28.14
CA VAL A 5 14.10 -9.90 29.15
C VAL A 5 12.71 -9.50 28.65
N LYS A 6 11.66 -9.88 29.38
CA LYS A 6 10.33 -9.31 29.17
C LYS A 6 10.37 -7.86 29.64
N SER A 7 10.52 -6.94 28.68
CA SER A 7 10.06 -5.56 28.88
C SER A 7 8.53 -5.58 29.06
N PRO A 8 7.95 -4.86 30.04
CA PRO A 8 6.50 -4.68 30.13
C PRO A 8 5.91 -4.01 28.87
N ASP A 9 6.74 -3.30 28.11
CA ASP A 9 6.34 -2.47 26.98
C ASP A 9 6.68 -3.09 25.62
N THR A 10 7.01 -4.40 25.58
CA THR A 10 7.39 -5.06 24.32
C THR A 10 6.82 -6.47 24.24
N MET A 11 5.69 -6.63 23.55
CA MET A 11 5.24 -7.93 23.05
C MET A 11 6.03 -8.30 21.79
N TYR A 12 6.77 -9.40 21.84
CA TYR A 12 7.23 -10.07 20.62
C TYR A 12 6.18 -11.10 20.19
N ALA A 13 5.33 -10.74 19.25
CA ALA A 13 4.60 -11.70 18.44
C ALA A 13 5.47 -12.00 17.21
N THR A 14 6.03 -13.21 17.12
CA THR A 14 6.70 -13.67 15.90
C THR A 14 5.69 -14.43 15.06
N MET A 15 5.08 -13.73 14.11
CA MET A 15 4.38 -14.35 12.99
C MET A 15 5.43 -14.62 11.91
N GLY A 16 5.80 -15.89 11.71
CA GLY A 16 6.78 -16.29 10.69
C GLY A 16 7.81 -17.31 11.17
N THR A 17 8.60 -17.84 10.24
CA THR A 17 9.58 -18.91 10.45
C THR A 17 10.81 -18.53 11.29
N GLY A 18 10.90 -17.29 11.80
CA GLY A 18 12.04 -16.74 12.56
C GLY A 18 11.80 -16.64 14.07
N SER A 19 11.30 -17.69 14.72
CA SER A 19 11.10 -17.69 16.18
C SER A 19 12.43 -17.73 16.96
N PRO A 20 12.59 -16.94 18.05
CA PRO A 20 13.73 -17.01 18.99
C PRO A 20 14.03 -18.42 19.50
N SER A 21 13.02 -19.30 19.53
CA SER A 21 13.18 -20.70 19.91
C SER A 21 14.17 -21.48 19.03
N LEU A 22 14.44 -21.05 17.80
CA LEU A 22 15.38 -21.71 16.89
C LEU A 22 16.84 -21.59 17.33
N LEU A 23 17.23 -20.48 17.96
CA LEU A 23 18.53 -20.35 18.62
C LEU A 23 18.55 -21.15 19.92
N LEU A 24 17.49 -21.03 20.72
CA LEU A 24 17.41 -21.65 22.04
C LEU A 24 17.40 -23.18 22.00
N ARG A 25 16.85 -23.79 20.95
CA ARG A 25 16.73 -25.25 20.81
C ARG A 25 17.67 -25.85 19.78
N ALA A 26 18.65 -25.09 19.26
CA ALA A 26 19.59 -25.59 18.27
C ALA A 26 20.33 -26.87 18.72
N TYR A 27 20.62 -26.97 20.03
CA TYR A 27 21.26 -28.15 20.64
C TYR A 27 20.37 -29.41 20.64
N ASP A 28 19.04 -29.27 20.62
CA ASP A 28 18.11 -30.42 20.53
C ASP A 28 18.20 -31.09 19.14
N VAL A 29 18.70 -30.38 18.13
CA VAL A 29 18.68 -30.79 16.73
C VAL A 29 20.06 -31.26 16.21
N PHE A 30 21.13 -31.01 16.97
CA PHE A 30 22.50 -31.42 16.67
C PHE A 30 23.20 -31.88 17.98
N PRO A 31 23.32 -33.19 18.36
CA PRO A 31 23.18 -34.45 17.62
C PRO A 31 22.14 -35.45 18.20
N ALA A 32 21.91 -36.58 17.51
CA ALA A 32 20.83 -37.55 17.76
C ALA A 32 20.82 -38.17 19.18
N LYS A 33 19.68 -38.06 19.89
CA LYS A 33 19.32 -39.03 20.94
C LYS A 33 18.77 -40.29 20.26
N THR A 34 19.65 -41.26 19.99
CA THR A 34 19.24 -42.62 19.65
C THR A 34 18.53 -43.25 20.84
N THR A 35 17.20 -43.13 20.92
CA THR A 35 16.43 -43.99 21.85
C THR A 35 14.97 -44.23 21.49
N ARG A 36 14.39 -43.60 20.45
CA ARG A 36 12.99 -43.90 20.05
C ARG A 36 12.73 -43.77 18.54
N GLY A 37 13.06 -44.83 17.80
CA GLY A 37 12.20 -45.49 16.79
C GLY A 37 11.55 -44.74 15.61
N PHE A 38 11.69 -43.42 15.46
CA PHE A 38 11.24 -42.66 14.28
C PHE A 38 12.18 -41.45 14.10
N ASP A 39 13.34 -41.67 13.47
CA ASP A 39 14.30 -40.62 13.17
C ASP A 39 13.99 -40.02 11.79
N ASP A 40 13.19 -38.96 11.75
CA ASP A 40 13.18 -38.05 10.60
C ASP A 40 14.28 -37.00 10.84
N GLN A 41 15.46 -37.22 10.25
CA GLN A 41 16.61 -36.34 10.44
C GLN A 41 16.38 -35.01 9.72
N ARG A 42 15.79 -34.04 10.43
CA ARG A 42 15.51 -32.70 9.89
C ARG A 42 16.72 -32.06 9.17
N PHE A 43 17.93 -32.23 9.69
CA PHE A 43 19.15 -31.70 9.08
C PHE A 43 20.05 -32.81 8.54
N VAL A 44 20.45 -32.69 7.27
CA VAL A 44 21.33 -33.66 6.60
C VAL A 44 22.57 -33.00 6.01
N GLY A 45 23.66 -33.76 5.96
CA GLY A 45 24.93 -33.34 5.37
C GLY A 45 25.57 -32.11 6.01
N PRO A 46 25.79 -32.08 7.34
CA PRO A 46 26.41 -30.93 7.98
C PRO A 46 27.82 -30.68 7.44
N SER A 47 28.16 -29.41 7.25
CA SER A 47 29.50 -28.97 6.89
C SER A 47 30.48 -29.26 8.02
N ALA A 48 31.78 -29.33 7.69
CA ALA A 48 32.80 -29.27 8.73
C ALA A 48 32.67 -27.93 9.50
N PRO A 49 32.84 -27.93 10.83
CA PRO A 49 32.81 -26.70 11.61
C PRO A 49 33.88 -25.72 11.16
N ARG A 50 33.48 -24.47 10.89
CA ARG A 50 34.37 -23.37 10.51
C ARG A 50 34.49 -22.39 11.66
N ALA A 51 35.71 -22.08 12.09
CA ALA A 51 35.93 -21.06 13.11
C ALA A 51 35.50 -19.68 12.58
N VAL A 52 34.64 -19.00 13.32
CA VAL A 52 34.13 -17.66 13.01
C VAL A 52 34.09 -16.82 14.29
N ARG A 53 34.02 -15.50 14.14
CA ARG A 53 33.82 -14.59 15.26
C ARG A 53 32.54 -13.80 15.06
N VAL A 54 31.62 -13.90 16.01
CA VAL A 54 30.32 -13.22 15.98
C VAL A 54 30.26 -12.28 17.18
N ARG A 55 30.11 -10.97 16.93
CA ARG A 55 30.03 -9.92 17.97
C ARG A 55 31.11 -10.03 19.05
N GLY A 56 32.33 -10.37 18.63
CA GLY A 56 33.48 -10.48 19.53
C GLY A 56 33.60 -11.80 20.30
N ARG A 57 32.70 -12.77 20.09
CA ARG A 57 32.79 -14.15 20.61
C ARG A 57 33.30 -15.12 19.55
N ASP A 58 34.22 -15.99 19.94
CA ASP A 58 34.70 -17.07 19.08
C ASP A 58 33.64 -18.17 18.98
N GLY A 59 33.40 -18.68 17.78
CA GLY A 59 32.36 -19.66 17.52
C GLY A 59 32.68 -20.61 16.38
N TRP A 60 31.87 -21.65 16.28
CA TRP A 60 31.90 -22.69 15.25
C TRP A 60 30.66 -22.57 14.38
N GLU A 61 30.87 -22.18 13.13
CA GLU A 61 29.83 -22.14 12.11
C GLU A 61 29.67 -23.53 11.50
N VAL A 62 28.43 -24.00 11.42
CA VAL A 62 28.04 -25.26 10.78
C VAL A 62 26.82 -24.98 9.92
N SER A 63 26.86 -25.44 8.67
CA SER A 63 25.71 -25.39 7.77
C SER A 63 25.19 -26.79 7.51
N ALA A 64 23.88 -26.96 7.32
CA ALA A 64 23.26 -28.23 6.95
C ALA A 64 22.02 -27.99 6.08
N LEU A 65 21.60 -29.00 5.32
CA LEU A 65 20.34 -28.92 4.57
C LEU A 65 19.17 -29.22 5.53
N ASP A 66 18.23 -28.28 5.69
CA ASP A 66 16.94 -28.53 6.33
C ASP A 66 16.02 -29.25 5.34
N GLN A 67 15.72 -30.52 5.58
CA GLN A 67 14.87 -31.32 4.69
C GLN A 67 13.42 -30.84 4.62
N HIS A 68 12.94 -30.11 5.64
CA HIS A 68 11.57 -29.61 5.67
C HIS A 68 11.41 -28.32 4.86
N ALA A 69 12.42 -27.44 4.93
CA ALA A 69 12.44 -26.20 4.15
C ALA A 69 13.09 -26.38 2.77
N ASN A 70 13.78 -27.50 2.54
CA ASN A 70 14.62 -27.75 1.36
C ASN A 70 15.65 -26.63 1.10
N GLU A 71 16.19 -26.06 2.19
CA GLU A 71 17.12 -24.94 2.17
C GLU A 71 18.31 -25.20 3.09
N THR A 72 19.44 -24.58 2.78
CA THR A 72 20.61 -24.64 3.66
C THR A 72 20.41 -23.68 4.82
N VAL A 73 20.57 -24.20 6.03
CA VAL A 73 20.58 -23.44 7.26
C VAL A 73 22.01 -23.33 7.78
N THR A 74 22.36 -22.19 8.35
CA THR A 74 23.65 -21.95 8.98
C THR A 74 23.46 -21.57 10.45
N TYR A 75 24.17 -22.27 11.33
CA TYR A 75 24.24 -21.95 12.76
C TYR A 75 25.67 -21.56 13.13
N VAL A 76 25.80 -20.62 14.08
CA VAL A 76 27.06 -20.36 14.78
C VAL A 76 26.88 -20.71 16.25
N PHE A 77 27.70 -21.64 16.72
CA PHE A 77 27.75 -22.03 18.13
C PHE A 77 28.91 -21.34 18.82
N ASP A 78 28.67 -20.76 19.99
CA ASP A 78 29.72 -20.23 20.86
C ASP A 78 30.75 -21.34 21.16
N ALA A 79 32.04 -21.03 20.98
CA ALA A 79 33.10 -22.03 21.06
C ALA A 79 33.36 -22.55 22.48
N GLU A 80 32.96 -21.80 23.50
CA GLU A 80 33.17 -22.14 24.92
C GLU A 80 31.91 -22.78 25.51
N LEU A 81 30.75 -22.17 25.27
CA LEU A 81 29.48 -22.54 25.90
C LEU A 81 28.63 -23.50 25.06
N GLY A 82 28.92 -23.64 23.76
CA GLY A 82 28.21 -24.54 22.85
C GLY A 82 26.77 -24.12 22.54
N ILE A 83 26.37 -22.89 22.88
CA ILE A 83 25.05 -22.34 22.59
C ILE A 83 25.02 -21.73 21.19
N ALA A 84 23.89 -21.80 20.50
CA ALA A 84 23.74 -21.07 19.24
C ALA A 84 23.59 -19.57 19.50
N VAL A 85 24.47 -18.78 18.89
CA VAL A 85 24.48 -17.31 18.98
C VAL A 85 23.97 -16.65 17.70
N ARG A 86 23.97 -17.39 16.59
CA ARG A 86 23.43 -16.94 15.31
C ARG A 86 22.79 -18.09 14.55
N TRP A 87 21.72 -17.78 13.84
CA TRP A 87 21.03 -18.64 12.88
C TRP A 87 20.74 -17.85 11.62
N GLN A 88 20.85 -18.48 10.46
CA GLN A 88 20.54 -17.88 9.17
C GLN A 88 20.00 -18.93 8.19
N ARG A 89 19.02 -18.54 7.38
CA ARG A 89 18.46 -19.31 6.26
C ARG A 89 18.02 -18.33 5.17
N GLY A 90 18.73 -18.31 4.04
CA GLY A 90 18.51 -17.28 3.01
C GLY A 90 18.78 -15.88 3.55
N GLU A 91 17.83 -14.97 3.35
CA GLU A 91 17.85 -13.60 3.91
C GLU A 91 17.33 -13.52 5.36
N ASP A 92 16.64 -14.56 5.85
CA ASP A 92 16.21 -14.63 7.25
C ASP A 92 17.42 -14.92 8.14
N TRP A 93 17.70 -14.05 9.11
CA TRP A 93 18.73 -14.30 10.11
C TRP A 93 18.34 -13.76 11.48
N MET A 94 18.96 -14.34 12.51
CA MET A 94 18.83 -13.89 13.88
C MET A 94 20.15 -14.08 14.60
N GLU A 95 20.57 -13.06 15.35
CA GLU A 95 21.84 -13.03 16.08
C GLU A 95 21.59 -12.45 17.48
N LEU A 96 22.23 -13.01 18.50
CA LEU A 96 22.17 -12.46 19.85
C LEU A 96 23.10 -11.24 19.94
N GLU A 97 22.53 -10.06 20.18
CA GLU A 97 23.29 -8.81 20.20
C GLU A 97 24.17 -8.66 21.46
N ASN A 98 23.59 -8.81 22.66
CA ASN A 98 24.30 -8.66 23.96
C ASN A 98 23.83 -9.70 25.01
N PRO A 99 24.05 -11.00 24.79
CA PRO A 99 23.60 -12.01 25.75
C PRO A 99 24.53 -12.06 26.98
N SER A 100 23.97 -11.96 28.19
CA SER A 100 24.65 -12.39 29.42
C SER A 100 24.56 -13.92 29.52
N LEU A 101 25.72 -14.56 29.54
CA LEU A 101 25.86 -16.00 29.40
C LEU A 101 26.83 -16.49 30.46
N ASP A 102 26.45 -17.57 31.16
CA ASP A 102 27.25 -18.18 32.24
C ASP A 102 27.44 -17.32 33.50
N ASP A 103 26.72 -16.19 33.61
CA ASP A 103 26.67 -15.37 34.82
C ASP A 103 25.64 -15.92 35.84
N ALA A 104 25.90 -15.71 37.13
CA ALA A 104 24.92 -15.98 38.18
C ALA A 104 23.81 -14.92 38.16
N PHE A 105 22.57 -15.34 37.95
CA PHE A 105 21.40 -14.46 37.92
C PHE A 105 20.82 -14.24 39.32
N GLU A 106 20.22 -13.07 39.57
CA GLU A 106 19.44 -12.88 40.79
C GLU A 106 18.19 -13.80 40.78
N PRO A 107 17.93 -14.58 41.84
CA PRO A 107 16.75 -15.46 41.90
C PRO A 107 15.41 -14.71 41.77
N THR A 108 15.39 -13.43 42.12
CA THR A 108 14.22 -12.54 42.06
C THR A 108 13.73 -12.31 40.62
N LEU A 109 14.61 -12.38 39.60
CA LEU A 109 14.24 -12.35 38.18
C LEU A 109 13.30 -13.49 37.77
N PHE A 110 13.30 -14.60 38.52
CA PHE A 110 12.45 -15.78 38.27
C PHE A 110 11.21 -15.80 39.17
N THR A 111 10.95 -14.73 39.90
CA THR A 111 9.77 -14.64 40.76
C THR A 111 8.60 -14.12 39.94
N TRP A 112 7.72 -15.03 39.52
CA TRP A 112 6.47 -14.68 38.86
C TRP A 112 5.51 -14.01 39.86
N THR A 113 5.16 -12.74 39.61
CA THR A 113 4.27 -11.94 40.47
C THR A 113 2.84 -11.81 39.92
N GLY A 114 2.58 -12.32 38.72
CA GLY A 114 1.26 -12.32 38.10
C GLY A 114 0.37 -13.48 38.55
N PRO A 115 -0.90 -13.54 38.11
CA PRO A 115 -1.71 -14.74 38.26
C PRO A 115 -1.05 -15.91 37.51
N SER A 116 -0.68 -16.98 38.23
CA SER A 116 -0.22 -18.22 37.60
C SER A 116 -1.39 -19.19 37.45
N ARG A 117 -1.45 -19.89 36.31
CA ARG A 117 -2.34 -21.03 36.11
C ARG A 117 -1.47 -22.29 36.07
N PRO A 118 -1.89 -23.40 36.70
CA PRO A 118 -1.23 -24.69 36.52
C PRO A 118 -1.13 -25.02 35.03
N ALA A 119 0.04 -25.46 34.56
CA ALA A 119 0.21 -25.88 33.16
C ALA A 119 -0.78 -27.00 32.76
N GLU A 120 -1.19 -27.81 33.73
CA GLU A 120 -2.24 -28.83 33.56
C GLU A 120 -3.60 -28.22 33.20
N ASP A 121 -3.96 -27.04 33.72
CA ASP A 121 -5.22 -26.36 33.42
C ASP A 121 -5.23 -25.76 32.01
N ASP A 122 -4.11 -25.23 31.55
CA ASP A 122 -3.96 -24.72 30.17
C ASP A 122 -3.94 -25.87 29.17
N ILE A 123 -3.20 -26.95 29.43
CA ILE A 123 -3.20 -28.16 28.59
C ILE A 123 -4.61 -28.77 28.53
N ALA A 124 -5.30 -28.88 29.68
CA ALA A 124 -6.67 -29.36 29.71
C ALA A 124 -7.65 -28.42 29.00
N ARG A 125 -7.46 -27.10 29.09
CA ARG A 125 -8.24 -26.12 28.33
C ARG A 125 -8.02 -26.28 26.83
N PHE A 126 -6.77 -26.29 26.38
CA PHE A 126 -6.42 -26.50 24.97
C PHE A 126 -6.93 -27.84 24.44
N HIS A 127 -6.87 -28.91 25.23
CA HIS A 127 -7.47 -30.20 24.86
C HIS A 127 -8.99 -30.10 24.72
N ARG A 128 -9.68 -29.46 25.67
CA ARG A 128 -11.14 -29.25 25.58
C ARG A 128 -11.51 -28.41 24.37
N GLU A 129 -10.85 -27.28 24.15
CA GLU A 129 -11.06 -26.39 23.00
C GLU A 129 -10.78 -27.10 21.68
N HIS A 130 -9.70 -27.89 21.61
CA HIS A 130 -9.38 -28.69 20.44
C HIS A 130 -10.41 -29.80 20.19
N GLU A 131 -10.82 -30.53 21.23
CA GLU A 131 -11.86 -31.56 21.13
C GLU A 131 -13.22 -30.99 20.72
N GLU A 132 -13.57 -29.81 21.23
CA GLU A 132 -14.78 -29.08 20.86
C GLU A 132 -14.72 -28.61 19.41
N ARG A 133 -13.60 -28.01 18.99
CA ARG A 133 -13.36 -27.63 17.59
C ARG A 133 -13.43 -28.83 16.65
N GLN A 134 -12.82 -29.96 17.01
CA GLN A 134 -12.90 -31.20 16.24
C GLN A 134 -14.33 -31.75 16.19
N ARG A 135 -15.10 -31.65 17.28
CA ARG A 135 -16.52 -32.04 17.30
C ARG A 135 -17.36 -31.16 16.38
N VAL A 136 -17.15 -29.84 16.38
CA VAL A 136 -17.86 -28.91 15.47
C VAL A 136 -17.52 -29.23 14.02
N LEU A 137 -16.24 -29.39 13.67
CA LEU A 137 -15.81 -29.73 12.31
C LEU A 137 -16.33 -31.10 11.84
N ALA A 138 -16.43 -32.07 12.75
CA ALA A 138 -17.01 -33.38 12.44
C ALA A 138 -18.52 -33.33 12.16
N GLY A 139 -19.21 -32.30 12.66
CA GLY A 139 -20.64 -32.07 12.39
C GLY A 139 -20.93 -31.39 11.04
N ILE A 140 -19.92 -30.80 10.40
CA ILE A 140 -20.08 -30.16 9.08
C ILE A 140 -20.00 -31.25 8.00
N PRO A 141 -21.00 -31.37 7.10
CA PRO A 141 -20.97 -32.34 6.00
C PRO A 141 -19.68 -32.19 5.18
N GLN A 142 -18.89 -33.26 5.10
CA GLN A 142 -17.64 -33.27 4.35
C GLN A 142 -17.91 -33.65 2.89
N ALA A 143 -17.78 -32.69 1.97
CA ALA A 143 -17.86 -32.95 0.54
C ALA A 143 -16.49 -33.44 0.04
N LEU A 144 -16.21 -34.72 0.25
CA LEU A 144 -14.92 -35.31 -0.06
C LEU A 144 -14.81 -35.67 -1.55
N PRO A 145 -13.66 -35.42 -2.19
CA PRO A 145 -13.40 -35.92 -3.54
C PRO A 145 -13.31 -37.45 -3.53
N THR A 146 -14.00 -38.10 -4.47
CA THR A 146 -13.95 -39.56 -4.67
C THR A 146 -12.79 -40.00 -5.54
N TRP A 147 -12.12 -39.07 -6.22
CA TRP A 147 -10.93 -39.31 -7.01
C TRP A 147 -9.80 -38.38 -6.58
N LEU A 148 -8.65 -38.98 -6.28
CA LEU A 148 -7.39 -38.29 -6.08
C LEU A 148 -6.28 -39.06 -6.82
N PRO A 149 -5.24 -38.38 -7.31
CA PRO A 149 -4.16 -39.02 -8.08
C PRO A 149 -3.33 -40.04 -7.26
N MET A 150 -3.52 -40.11 -5.93
CA MET A 150 -2.90 -41.08 -5.03
C MET A 150 -3.69 -41.28 -3.73
N THR A 151 -3.25 -42.20 -2.87
CA THR A 151 -3.76 -42.38 -1.51
C THR A 151 -3.44 -41.16 -0.65
N THR A 152 -4.45 -40.54 -0.04
CA THR A 152 -4.31 -39.31 0.74
C THR A 152 -4.91 -39.45 2.14
N ASN A 153 -4.48 -38.55 3.02
CA ASN A 153 -5.12 -38.24 4.28
C ASN A 153 -5.89 -36.91 4.12
N VAL A 154 -7.12 -36.86 4.63
CA VAL A 154 -7.96 -35.66 4.60
C VAL A 154 -8.23 -35.24 6.04
N GLN A 155 -7.90 -33.99 6.37
CA GLN A 155 -8.07 -33.43 7.70
C GLN A 155 -8.77 -32.07 7.63
N PRO A 156 -9.91 -31.88 8.32
CA PRO A 156 -10.52 -30.57 8.47
C PRO A 156 -9.59 -29.60 9.21
N GLN A 157 -9.41 -28.40 8.65
CA GLN A 157 -8.61 -27.32 9.24
C GLN A 157 -9.47 -26.27 9.93
N SER A 158 -10.53 -25.84 9.24
CA SER A 158 -11.48 -24.83 9.71
C SER A 158 -12.82 -25.01 8.99
N GLY A 159 -13.87 -24.37 9.51
CA GLY A 159 -15.19 -24.41 8.92
C GLY A 159 -16.25 -23.83 9.84
N ILE A 160 -17.32 -23.31 9.24
CA ILE A 160 -18.44 -22.68 9.94
C ILE A 160 -19.72 -23.37 9.49
N ALA A 161 -20.37 -24.10 10.41
CA ALA A 161 -21.56 -24.88 10.09
C ALA A 161 -22.72 -24.02 9.54
N ARG A 162 -22.88 -22.80 10.06
CA ARG A 162 -23.94 -21.86 9.64
C ARG A 162 -23.83 -21.46 8.17
N THR A 163 -22.62 -21.23 7.66
CA THR A 163 -22.36 -20.77 6.29
C THR A 163 -22.05 -21.92 5.33
N GLY A 164 -21.87 -23.14 5.85
CA GLY A 164 -21.41 -24.30 5.08
C GLY A 164 -19.92 -24.23 4.71
N GLU A 165 -19.20 -23.21 5.19
CA GLU A 165 -17.76 -23.05 4.97
C GLU A 165 -17.00 -24.25 5.53
N LEU A 166 -16.06 -24.77 4.75
CA LEU A 166 -15.17 -25.83 5.18
C LEU A 166 -13.84 -25.74 4.43
N SER A 167 -12.73 -25.80 5.18
CA SER A 167 -11.38 -25.95 4.64
C SER A 167 -10.81 -27.31 5.03
N LEU A 168 -10.40 -28.08 4.04
CA LEU A 168 -9.84 -29.41 4.20
C LEU A 168 -8.37 -29.42 3.74
N SER A 169 -7.47 -29.84 4.61
CA SER A 169 -6.11 -30.21 4.23
C SER A 169 -6.13 -31.59 3.60
N ILE A 170 -5.64 -31.71 2.37
CA ILE A 170 -5.45 -32.97 1.68
C ILE A 170 -3.95 -33.20 1.54
N SER A 171 -3.42 -34.20 2.26
CA SER A 171 -1.99 -34.55 2.26
C SER A 171 -1.77 -35.97 1.74
N GLY A 172 -0.69 -36.16 0.97
CA GLY A 172 -0.28 -37.43 0.39
C GLY A 172 1.23 -37.45 0.14
N TYR A 173 1.75 -38.44 -0.60
CA TYR A 173 3.20 -38.52 -0.89
C TYR A 173 3.70 -37.37 -1.79
N THR A 174 2.81 -36.65 -2.51
CA THR A 174 2.92 -35.32 -3.18
C THR A 174 1.89 -35.28 -4.32
N PRO A 175 0.95 -34.32 -4.45
CA PRO A 175 0.93 -32.98 -3.84
C PRO A 175 0.07 -32.86 -2.57
N GLN A 176 0.42 -31.87 -1.73
CA GLN A 176 -0.40 -31.41 -0.61
C GLN A 176 -1.13 -30.12 -1.00
N PHE A 177 -2.43 -30.05 -0.74
CA PHE A 177 -3.24 -28.88 -1.08
C PHE A 177 -4.40 -28.70 -0.10
N THR A 178 -4.94 -27.49 -0.05
CA THR A 178 -6.16 -27.19 0.68
C THR A 178 -7.33 -27.15 -0.30
N LEU A 179 -8.40 -27.86 0.04
CA LEU A 179 -9.70 -27.75 -0.62
C LEU A 179 -10.62 -26.91 0.27
N ARG A 180 -10.99 -25.73 -0.20
CA ARG A 180 -11.99 -24.85 0.42
C ARG A 180 -13.34 -25.02 -0.26
N ARG A 181 -14.40 -24.88 0.52
CA ARG A 181 -15.79 -24.91 0.06
C ARG A 181 -16.61 -23.87 0.81
N TRP A 182 -17.48 -23.16 0.11
CA TRP A 182 -18.50 -22.27 0.69
C TRP A 182 -19.74 -22.20 -0.21
N VAL A 183 -20.87 -21.78 0.36
CA VAL A 183 -22.11 -21.55 -0.41
C VAL A 183 -21.93 -20.31 -1.29
N THR A 184 -22.10 -20.46 -2.60
CA THR A 184 -21.83 -19.39 -3.59
C THR A 184 -22.65 -18.14 -3.31
N ALA A 185 -23.91 -18.30 -2.90
CA ALA A 185 -24.82 -17.17 -2.63
C ALA A 185 -24.47 -16.38 -1.36
N ILE A 186 -23.74 -16.96 -0.39
CA ILE A 186 -23.32 -16.26 0.84
C ILE A 186 -22.12 -15.35 0.56
N GLY A 187 -21.29 -15.70 -0.43
CA GLY A 187 -20.06 -14.98 -0.77
C GLY A 187 -18.80 -15.70 -0.30
N GLU A 188 -17.64 -15.26 -0.79
CA GLU A 188 -16.35 -15.84 -0.44
C GLU A 188 -15.97 -15.53 1.02
N PRO A 189 -15.66 -16.54 1.84
CA PRO A 189 -15.15 -16.31 3.18
C PRO A 189 -13.74 -15.69 3.15
N LYS A 190 -13.48 -14.78 4.09
CA LYS A 190 -12.16 -14.18 4.30
C LYS A 190 -11.10 -15.28 4.44
N ALA A 191 -9.99 -15.12 3.73
CA ALA A 191 -8.87 -16.02 3.87
C ALA A 191 -8.21 -15.80 5.23
N GLU A 192 -8.19 -16.84 6.06
CA GLU A 192 -7.46 -16.88 7.32
C GLU A 192 -6.32 -17.88 7.25
N TRP A 193 -5.32 -17.70 8.10
CA TRP A 193 -4.20 -18.64 8.21
C TRP A 193 -4.68 -20.09 8.43
N PRO A 194 -4.15 -21.08 7.70
CA PRO A 194 -3.02 -20.99 6.76
C PRO A 194 -3.39 -20.66 5.30
N ASN A 195 -4.67 -20.47 4.99
CA ASN A 195 -5.15 -20.33 3.60
C ASN A 195 -4.66 -19.05 2.93
N ASP A 196 -4.53 -17.96 3.68
CA ASP A 196 -4.02 -16.65 3.25
C ASP A 196 -2.60 -16.71 2.63
N SER A 197 -1.78 -17.66 3.08
CA SER A 197 -0.39 -17.85 2.62
C SER A 197 -0.24 -18.76 1.40
N THR A 198 -1.27 -19.51 1.02
CA THR A 198 -1.21 -20.44 -0.12
C THR A 198 -1.85 -19.81 -1.35
N PRO A 199 -1.25 -19.86 -2.55
CA PRO A 199 -1.87 -19.29 -3.75
C PRO A 199 -3.03 -20.16 -4.26
N GLU A 200 -4.03 -19.50 -4.86
CA GLU A 200 -5.10 -20.20 -5.59
C GLU A 200 -4.53 -20.93 -6.80
N ARG A 201 -4.92 -22.20 -6.97
CA ARG A 201 -4.58 -23.01 -8.15
C ARG A 201 -5.79 -23.27 -9.05
N TYR A 202 -6.98 -23.33 -8.46
CA TYR A 202 -8.21 -23.59 -9.19
C TYR A 202 -9.44 -23.18 -8.39
N ARG A 203 -10.42 -22.58 -9.06
CA ARG A 203 -11.72 -22.22 -8.49
C ARG A 203 -12.84 -22.58 -9.46
N ARG A 204 -13.92 -23.19 -8.95
CA ARG A 204 -15.12 -23.49 -9.75
C ARG A 204 -16.37 -23.58 -8.88
N SER A 205 -17.46 -23.00 -9.36
CA SER A 205 -18.80 -23.18 -8.78
C SER A 205 -19.50 -24.39 -9.38
N VAL A 206 -20.12 -25.21 -8.53
CA VAL A 206 -20.87 -26.43 -8.86
C VAL A 206 -22.14 -26.46 -8.01
N GLY A 207 -23.29 -26.24 -8.65
CA GLY A 207 -24.56 -26.08 -7.92
C GLY A 207 -24.52 -24.85 -7.01
N ASP A 208 -24.94 -25.01 -5.76
CA ASP A 208 -24.96 -23.95 -4.74
C ASP A 208 -23.58 -23.69 -4.09
N TRP A 209 -22.55 -24.46 -4.48
CA TRP A 209 -21.24 -24.45 -3.84
C TRP A 209 -20.17 -23.85 -4.76
N THR A 210 -19.23 -23.13 -4.16
CA THR A 210 -17.94 -22.80 -4.78
C THR A 210 -16.84 -23.64 -4.12
N TYR A 211 -16.00 -24.25 -4.95
CA TYR A 211 -14.82 -25.00 -4.52
C TYR A 211 -13.56 -24.31 -4.99
N GLU A 212 -12.57 -24.23 -4.11
CA GLU A 212 -11.26 -23.66 -4.38
C GLU A 212 -10.15 -24.62 -3.92
N ILE A 213 -9.16 -24.81 -4.78
CA ILE A 213 -7.94 -25.56 -4.49
C ILE A 213 -6.79 -24.57 -4.36
N ARG A 214 -6.13 -24.57 -3.20
CA ARG A 214 -4.93 -23.75 -2.93
C ARG A 214 -3.73 -24.65 -2.64
N SER A 215 -2.55 -24.30 -3.16
CA SER A 215 -1.32 -25.05 -2.90
C SER A 215 -0.09 -24.23 -3.29
N HIS A 216 1.01 -24.35 -2.54
CA HIS A 216 2.30 -23.83 -2.99
C HIS A 216 2.83 -24.55 -4.23
N GLN A 217 2.43 -25.81 -4.44
CA GLN A 217 2.82 -26.60 -5.60
C GLN A 217 1.90 -26.30 -6.79
N GLU A 218 2.44 -26.37 -8.01
CA GLU A 218 1.60 -26.39 -9.19
C GLU A 218 0.84 -27.71 -9.26
N ILE A 219 -0.44 -27.62 -9.60
CA ILE A 219 -1.31 -28.78 -9.83
C ILE A 219 -1.90 -28.58 -11.22
N ASN A 220 -1.89 -29.64 -12.04
CA ASN A 220 -2.46 -29.58 -13.36
C ASN A 220 -3.95 -29.18 -13.28
N ARG A 221 -4.36 -28.21 -14.09
CA ARG A 221 -5.73 -27.69 -14.09
C ARG A 221 -6.77 -28.76 -14.40
N ASP A 222 -6.47 -29.74 -15.25
CA ASP A 222 -7.36 -30.86 -15.57
C ASP A 222 -7.52 -31.80 -14.37
N ASP A 223 -6.45 -32.02 -13.60
CA ASP A 223 -6.51 -32.79 -12.36
C ASP A 223 -7.34 -32.03 -11.31
N CYS A 224 -7.16 -30.71 -11.17
CA CYS A 224 -8.01 -29.88 -10.31
C CYS A 224 -9.49 -29.97 -10.69
N ALA A 225 -9.81 -29.87 -11.99
CA ALA A 225 -11.18 -30.00 -12.48
C ALA A 225 -11.78 -31.36 -12.14
N ARG A 226 -11.01 -32.43 -12.35
CA ARG A 226 -11.40 -33.82 -12.05
C ARG A 226 -11.57 -34.07 -10.57
N ILE A 227 -10.74 -33.47 -9.71
CA ILE A 227 -10.91 -33.51 -8.25
C ILE A 227 -12.27 -32.93 -7.89
N VAL A 228 -12.58 -31.72 -8.36
CA VAL A 228 -13.85 -31.05 -8.07
C VAL A 228 -15.05 -31.82 -8.65
N ASP A 229 -14.92 -32.42 -9.84
CA ASP A 229 -15.98 -33.26 -10.44
C ASP A 229 -16.25 -34.55 -9.67
N SER A 230 -15.24 -35.01 -8.91
CA SER A 230 -15.36 -36.23 -8.11
C SER A 230 -15.98 -36.00 -6.73
N ILE A 231 -16.23 -34.75 -6.33
CA ILE A 231 -16.75 -34.42 -5.01
C ILE A 231 -18.17 -34.95 -4.85
N VAL A 232 -18.41 -35.67 -3.75
CA VAL A 232 -19.77 -36.11 -3.40
C VAL A 232 -20.62 -34.88 -3.04
N PRO A 233 -21.76 -34.64 -3.72
CA PRO A 233 -22.65 -33.53 -3.38
C PRO A 233 -23.15 -33.63 -1.95
N VAL A 234 -23.19 -32.48 -1.27
CA VAL A 234 -23.82 -32.33 0.05
C VAL A 234 -24.83 -31.20 -0.04
N ASP A 235 -25.92 -31.30 0.72
CA ASP A 235 -26.93 -30.25 0.76
C ASP A 235 -26.37 -29.02 1.50
N PRO A 236 -26.68 -27.79 1.04
CA PRO A 236 -26.35 -26.56 1.77
C PRO A 236 -27.08 -26.51 3.12
N PRO A 237 -26.67 -25.61 4.04
CA PRO A 237 -27.41 -25.37 5.28
C PRO A 237 -28.90 -25.14 5.00
N ASP A 238 -29.78 -25.71 5.82
CA ASP A 238 -31.25 -25.59 5.71
C ASP A 238 -31.73 -24.21 6.22
N ARG A 239 -31.21 -23.15 5.59
CA ARG A 239 -31.49 -21.73 5.85
C ARG A 239 -31.29 -20.93 4.56
N ASP A 240 -32.02 -19.83 4.42
CA ASP A 240 -31.83 -18.91 3.29
C ASP A 240 -30.44 -18.24 3.37
N PRO A 241 -29.60 -18.32 2.33
CA PRO A 241 -28.35 -17.59 2.25
C PRO A 241 -28.49 -16.09 2.54
N ALA A 242 -29.59 -15.45 2.12
CA ALA A 242 -29.80 -14.03 2.34
C ALA A 242 -29.94 -13.68 3.83
N ASP A 243 -30.64 -14.51 4.60
CA ASP A 243 -30.77 -14.34 6.05
C ASP A 243 -29.41 -14.50 6.75
N ILE A 244 -28.61 -15.49 6.33
CA ILE A 244 -27.27 -15.71 6.88
C ILE A 244 -26.36 -14.51 6.57
N THR A 245 -26.39 -14.00 5.34
CA THR A 245 -25.60 -12.83 4.95
C THR A 245 -26.00 -11.58 5.74
N ALA A 246 -27.31 -11.35 5.95
CA ALA A 246 -27.78 -10.23 6.76
C ALA A 246 -27.34 -10.34 8.23
N GLU A 247 -27.42 -11.53 8.83
CA GLU A 247 -26.92 -11.78 10.20
C GLU A 247 -25.41 -11.55 10.30
N LEU A 248 -24.63 -12.05 9.34
CA LEU A 248 -23.17 -11.83 9.31
C LEU A 248 -22.81 -10.35 9.18
N ALA A 249 -23.55 -9.59 8.37
CA ALA A 249 -23.34 -8.16 8.22
C ALA A 249 -23.64 -7.41 9.54
N ILE A 250 -24.69 -7.81 10.25
CA ILE A 250 -25.02 -7.27 11.58
C ILE A 250 -23.93 -7.62 12.59
N GLU A 251 -23.51 -8.89 12.69
CA GLU A 251 -22.45 -9.31 13.62
C GLU A 251 -21.11 -8.60 13.35
N GLU A 252 -20.77 -8.42 12.08
CA GLU A 252 -19.57 -7.70 11.68
C GLU A 252 -19.68 -6.20 12.00
N HIS A 253 -20.85 -5.60 11.78
CA HIS A 253 -21.14 -4.23 12.20
C HIS A 253 -21.01 -4.07 13.73
N ASP A 254 -21.68 -4.93 14.51
CA ASP A 254 -21.64 -4.94 15.97
C ASP A 254 -20.21 -5.14 16.50
N ARG A 255 -19.43 -6.02 15.87
CA ARG A 255 -18.01 -6.24 16.23
C ARG A 255 -17.18 -4.99 15.97
N ARG A 256 -17.34 -4.35 14.81
CA ARG A 256 -16.62 -3.10 14.47
C ARG A 256 -17.03 -1.95 15.38
N GLU A 257 -18.32 -1.81 15.64
CA GLU A 257 -18.85 -0.85 16.61
C GLU A 257 -18.21 -1.09 17.98
N ALA A 258 -18.17 -2.33 18.47
CA ALA A 258 -17.52 -2.68 19.73
C ALA A 258 -16.02 -2.37 19.73
N GLU A 259 -15.32 -2.54 18.62
CA GLU A 259 -13.91 -2.17 18.45
C GLU A 259 -13.72 -0.65 18.55
N VAL A 260 -14.56 0.14 17.88
CA VAL A 260 -14.56 1.61 17.97
C VAL A 260 -14.91 2.07 19.38
N LEU A 261 -15.93 1.48 20.01
CA LEU A 261 -16.30 1.80 21.39
C LEU A 261 -15.19 1.43 22.38
N ALA A 262 -14.40 0.40 22.10
CA ALA A 262 -13.27 0.01 22.93
C ALA A 262 -12.08 1.01 22.83
N THR A 263 -12.00 1.84 21.77
CA THR A 263 -10.99 2.89 21.65
C THR A 263 -11.38 4.20 22.35
N PHE A 264 -12.63 4.33 22.80
CA PHE A 264 -13.09 5.49 23.58
C PHE A 264 -12.34 5.54 24.91
N GLY A 265 -11.36 6.43 25.00
CA GLY A 265 -10.74 6.79 26.26
C GLY A 265 -11.68 7.70 27.03
N THR A 266 -12.52 7.11 27.86
CA THR A 266 -13.35 7.87 28.80
C THR A 266 -12.45 8.62 29.77
N GLY A 267 -12.59 9.94 29.86
CA GLY A 267 -11.83 10.80 30.76
C GLY A 267 -10.42 11.18 30.29
N ARG A 268 -10.09 11.02 29.00
CA ARG A 268 -8.83 11.54 28.44
C ARG A 268 -8.76 13.06 28.61
N VAL A 269 -7.60 13.55 29.05
CA VAL A 269 -7.33 14.98 29.17
C VAL A 269 -6.74 15.47 27.84
N LEU A 270 -7.33 16.52 27.27
CA LEU A 270 -6.96 17.06 25.95
C LEU A 270 -5.45 17.31 25.80
N THR A 271 -4.82 17.87 26.83
CA THR A 271 -3.39 18.23 26.81
C THR A 271 -2.44 17.04 26.70
N ASP A 272 -2.91 15.83 27.00
CA ASP A 272 -2.09 14.62 26.95
C ASP A 272 -2.05 13.99 25.54
N HIS A 273 -2.83 14.52 24.59
CA HIS A 273 -3.03 13.97 23.24
C HIS A 273 -2.71 14.97 22.12
N LEU A 274 -1.99 16.06 22.40
CA LEU A 274 -1.74 17.12 21.41
C LEU A 274 -0.68 16.75 20.34
N GLU A 275 0.03 15.64 20.52
CA GLU A 275 1.11 15.19 19.63
C GLU A 275 0.60 14.09 18.69
N ASP A 276 0.74 14.31 17.37
CA ASP A 276 0.57 13.31 16.30
C ASP A 276 -0.77 12.52 16.25
N GLU A 277 -1.82 13.02 16.91
CA GLU A 277 -3.15 12.40 16.94
C GLU A 277 -4.24 13.31 16.32
N SER A 278 -5.15 12.72 15.53
CA SER A 278 -6.36 13.40 15.06
C SER A 278 -7.44 13.35 16.14
N LEU A 279 -7.76 14.48 16.78
CA LEU A 279 -8.63 14.51 17.98
C LEU A 279 -10.10 14.71 17.64
N LEU A 280 -10.98 13.86 18.19
CA LEU A 280 -12.44 14.03 18.20
C LEU A 280 -12.91 14.36 19.62
N ILE A 281 -13.24 15.62 19.87
CA ILE A 281 -13.49 16.17 21.20
C ILE A 281 -14.99 16.31 21.42
N ARG A 282 -15.51 15.67 22.47
CA ARG A 282 -16.91 15.83 22.88
C ARG A 282 -17.07 17.14 23.65
N THR A 283 -17.95 18.02 23.19
CA THR A 283 -18.28 19.28 23.88
C THR A 283 -19.75 19.41 24.25
N ASP A 284 -20.62 18.51 23.78
CA ASP A 284 -21.99 18.37 24.27
C ASP A 284 -22.19 17.01 24.97
N PHE A 285 -22.55 17.08 26.25
CA PHE A 285 -22.80 15.91 27.10
C PHE A 285 -24.30 15.64 27.31
N SER A 286 -25.18 16.18 26.46
CA SER A 286 -26.63 16.05 26.65
C SER A 286 -27.19 14.67 26.30
N ASP A 287 -26.49 13.92 25.43
CA ASP A 287 -26.88 12.58 25.01
C ASP A 287 -25.64 11.68 24.80
N ASP A 288 -25.50 10.66 25.65
CA ASP A 288 -24.41 9.67 25.57
C ASP A 288 -24.59 8.68 24.42
N ALA A 289 -25.82 8.38 24.02
CA ALA A 289 -26.07 7.46 22.92
C ALA A 289 -25.71 8.14 21.60
N ALA A 290 -26.15 9.38 21.41
CA ALA A 290 -25.81 10.16 20.22
C ALA A 290 -24.29 10.34 20.06
N TRP A 291 -23.55 10.60 21.15
CA TRP A 291 -22.08 10.67 21.10
C TRP A 291 -21.45 9.37 20.56
N ARG A 292 -21.92 8.21 21.03
CA ARG A 292 -21.43 6.91 20.54
C ARG A 292 -21.73 6.73 19.06
N ASP A 293 -22.96 7.00 18.66
CA ASP A 293 -23.42 6.86 17.27
C ASP A 293 -22.61 7.77 16.32
N ILE A 294 -22.35 9.02 16.73
CA ILE A 294 -21.55 9.98 15.96
C ILE A 294 -20.11 9.49 15.80
N ALA A 295 -19.46 9.08 16.88
CA ALA A 295 -18.07 8.63 16.83
C ALA A 295 -17.92 7.31 16.05
N VAL A 296 -18.88 6.39 16.17
CA VAL A 296 -18.94 5.17 15.35
C VAL A 296 -19.13 5.51 13.87
N ALA A 297 -20.04 6.43 13.55
CA ALA A 297 -20.26 6.87 12.18
C ALA A 297 -19.02 7.57 11.59
N ALA A 298 -18.32 8.39 12.38
CA ALA A 298 -17.16 9.17 11.92
C ALA A 298 -15.93 8.29 11.63
N MET A 299 -15.79 7.15 12.31
CA MET A 299 -14.71 6.18 12.12
C MET A 299 -15.14 4.97 11.27
N ALA A 300 -16.36 4.99 10.73
CA ALA A 300 -16.85 3.92 9.87
C ALA A 300 -16.00 3.84 8.59
N PRO A 301 -15.57 2.64 8.15
CA PRO A 301 -14.89 2.47 6.89
C PRO A 301 -15.78 2.86 5.71
N VAL A 302 -15.23 3.63 4.77
CA VAL A 302 -15.87 4.06 3.53
C VAL A 302 -15.23 3.30 2.36
N PRO A 303 -16.02 2.61 1.52
CA PRO A 303 -15.50 1.91 0.35
C PRO A 303 -14.98 2.90 -0.70
N GLN A 304 -13.78 2.68 -1.24
CA GLN A 304 -13.23 3.49 -2.35
C GLN A 304 -13.20 2.74 -3.69
N GLY A 305 -13.78 1.53 -3.73
CA GLY A 305 -13.71 0.61 -4.87
C GLY A 305 -12.51 -0.34 -4.78
N GLY A 306 -12.59 -1.48 -5.47
CA GLY A 306 -11.50 -2.46 -5.54
C GLY A 306 -11.05 -3.04 -4.19
N ASP A 307 -11.98 -3.61 -3.41
CA ASP A 307 -11.77 -4.22 -2.08
C ASP A 307 -11.00 -3.33 -1.08
N THR A 308 -10.91 -2.02 -1.34
CA THR A 308 -10.20 -1.04 -0.51
C THR A 308 -11.19 -0.19 0.27
N GLU A 309 -10.99 -0.11 1.57
CA GLU A 309 -11.77 0.71 2.50
C GLU A 309 -10.84 1.71 3.21
N PHE A 310 -11.31 2.94 3.43
CA PHE A 310 -10.61 3.95 4.23
C PHE A 310 -11.45 4.30 5.45
N ALA A 311 -10.80 4.52 6.59
CA ALA A 311 -11.45 5.01 7.80
C ALA A 311 -10.71 6.26 8.30
N ALA A 312 -11.37 7.05 9.13
CA ALA A 312 -10.71 8.11 9.89
C ALA A 312 -10.11 7.51 11.17
N TYR A 313 -8.90 7.92 11.53
CA TYR A 313 -8.22 7.45 12.73
C TYR A 313 -8.29 8.50 13.84
N LEU A 314 -9.39 8.49 14.60
CA LEU A 314 -9.69 9.54 15.57
C LEU A 314 -9.43 9.10 17.02
N THR A 315 -8.71 9.94 17.78
CA THR A 315 -8.65 9.84 19.24
C THR A 315 -9.82 10.59 19.85
N CYS A 316 -10.76 9.83 20.41
CA CYS A 316 -11.88 10.40 21.16
C CYS A 316 -11.43 11.01 22.50
N ILE A 317 -11.78 12.27 22.74
CA ILE A 317 -11.60 13.00 24.00
C ILE A 317 -13.00 13.21 24.63
N ASP A 318 -13.37 12.30 25.54
CA ASP A 318 -14.66 12.29 26.25
C ASP A 318 -14.46 12.63 27.73
N ASN A 319 -14.32 13.93 28.03
CA ASN A 319 -14.10 14.43 29.39
C ASN A 319 -15.11 15.55 29.72
N PRO A 320 -15.97 15.37 30.75
CA PRO A 320 -16.99 16.35 31.13
C PRO A 320 -16.49 17.75 31.47
N GLU A 321 -15.19 17.93 31.74
CA GLU A 321 -14.60 19.27 31.92
C GLU A 321 -14.65 20.12 30.63
N TYR A 322 -14.86 19.50 29.47
CA TYR A 322 -15.01 20.16 28.17
C TYR A 322 -16.48 20.38 27.76
N ASP A 323 -17.44 20.15 28.65
CA ASP A 323 -18.85 20.45 28.39
C ASP A 323 -19.05 21.95 28.11
N GLY A 324 -19.58 22.26 26.93
CA GLY A 324 -19.74 23.62 26.43
C GLY A 324 -18.44 24.32 25.99
N LEU A 325 -17.33 23.59 25.78
CA LEU A 325 -16.07 24.16 25.31
C LEU A 325 -16.26 24.86 23.95
N THR A 326 -15.95 26.16 23.88
CA THR A 326 -16.00 26.95 22.65
C THR A 326 -14.69 26.82 21.86
N VAL A 327 -14.71 27.22 20.58
CA VAL A 327 -13.49 27.27 19.76
C VAL A 327 -12.42 28.15 20.40
N ASP A 328 -12.76 29.34 20.91
CA ASP A 328 -11.78 30.20 21.59
C ASP A 328 -11.18 29.52 22.83
N GLY A 329 -12.01 28.87 23.66
CA GLY A 329 -11.54 28.15 24.84
C GLY A 329 -10.69 26.92 24.49
N LEU A 330 -11.00 26.26 23.37
CA LEU A 330 -10.21 25.16 22.82
C LEU A 330 -8.82 25.66 22.37
N LEU A 331 -8.76 26.78 21.65
CA LEU A 331 -7.49 27.37 21.20
C LEU A 331 -6.62 27.78 22.39
N GLU A 332 -7.23 28.32 23.45
CA GLU A 332 -6.53 28.62 24.71
C GLU A 332 -6.01 27.35 25.40
N ALA A 333 -6.80 26.26 25.40
CA ALA A 333 -6.42 25.00 26.02
C ALA A 333 -5.29 24.26 25.28
N ILE A 334 -5.28 24.35 23.95
CA ILE A 334 -4.27 23.73 23.09
C ILE A 334 -2.93 24.51 23.13
N GLY A 335 -2.97 25.85 23.14
CA GLY A 335 -1.76 26.67 23.19
C GLY A 335 -1.08 26.84 21.82
N GLU A 336 0.25 26.74 21.74
CA GLU A 336 0.97 26.84 20.45
C GLU A 336 0.86 25.53 19.65
N PRO A 337 0.83 25.57 18.30
CA PRO A 337 0.75 24.34 17.48
C PRO A 337 1.93 23.39 17.72
N PRO A 338 1.79 22.06 17.54
CA PRO A 338 0.62 21.25 17.12
C PRO A 338 -0.41 20.94 18.25
N PRO A 339 -1.63 20.43 17.92
CA PRO A 339 -2.13 19.99 16.61
C PRO A 339 -2.50 21.15 15.67
N TYR A 340 -2.55 20.88 14.35
CA TYR A 340 -2.90 21.86 13.30
C TYR A 340 -4.40 21.87 12.93
N TYR A 341 -5.12 20.83 13.32
CA TYR A 341 -6.58 20.73 13.22
C TYR A 341 -7.12 19.85 14.36
N VAL A 342 -8.39 20.03 14.70
CA VAL A 342 -9.13 19.15 15.63
C VAL A 342 -10.61 19.07 15.22
N PHE A 343 -11.31 18.05 15.69
CA PHE A 343 -12.73 17.83 15.45
C PHE A 343 -13.55 17.98 16.73
N LEU A 344 -14.68 18.69 16.68
CA LEU A 344 -15.59 18.87 17.82
C LEU A 344 -16.97 18.27 17.55
N VAL A 345 -17.52 17.60 18.56
CA VAL A 345 -18.92 17.17 18.62
C VAL A 345 -19.67 18.10 19.56
N ASP A 346 -20.33 19.09 18.96
CA ASP A 346 -21.10 20.12 19.67
C ASP A 346 -22.61 19.83 19.66
N ALA A 347 -23.38 20.73 20.26
CA ALA A 347 -24.83 20.57 20.40
C ALA A 347 -25.58 20.50 19.04
N GLU A 348 -25.03 21.08 17.98
CA GLU A 348 -25.60 20.98 16.64
C GLU A 348 -25.28 19.61 16.03
N THR A 349 -24.04 19.12 16.17
CA THR A 349 -23.67 17.75 15.77
C THR A 349 -24.58 16.70 16.41
N VAL A 350 -24.90 16.84 17.70
CA VAL A 350 -25.76 15.91 18.46
C VAL A 350 -27.23 15.94 18.03
N LYS A 351 -27.76 17.11 17.66
CA LYS A 351 -29.21 17.28 17.37
C LYS A 351 -29.55 17.12 15.89
N ASN A 352 -28.58 17.31 15.02
CA ASN A 352 -28.77 17.30 13.59
C ASN A 352 -28.66 15.86 13.05
N PRO A 353 -29.64 15.38 12.24
CA PRO A 353 -29.63 14.02 11.72
C PRO A 353 -28.45 13.73 10.78
N GLU A 354 -27.82 14.73 10.18
CA GLU A 354 -26.61 14.55 9.35
C GLU A 354 -25.33 14.42 10.19
N MET A 355 -25.41 14.64 11.51
CA MET A 355 -24.28 14.60 12.44
C MET A 355 -23.06 15.43 11.98
N PRO A 356 -23.22 16.70 11.57
CA PRO A 356 -22.12 17.47 11.00
C PRO A 356 -21.12 17.87 12.10
N ILE A 357 -19.94 17.24 12.08
CA ILE A 357 -18.85 17.39 13.06
C ILE A 357 -18.06 18.65 12.71
N VAL A 358 -17.72 19.48 13.70
CA VAL A 358 -16.97 20.71 13.45
C VAL A 358 -15.50 20.40 13.25
N THR A 359 -14.91 20.83 12.14
CA THR A 359 -13.46 20.81 11.91
C THR A 359 -12.91 22.20 12.21
N VAL A 360 -11.92 22.29 13.09
CA VAL A 360 -11.31 23.55 13.54
C VAL A 360 -9.87 23.59 13.09
N TYR A 361 -9.47 24.67 12.41
CA TYR A 361 -8.06 24.94 12.11
C TYR A 361 -7.37 25.50 13.35
N THR A 362 -6.34 24.81 13.84
CA THR A 362 -5.57 25.17 15.04
C THR A 362 -4.11 25.52 14.74
N GLY A 363 -3.72 25.58 13.46
CA GLY A 363 -2.39 25.95 13.01
C GLY A 363 -2.05 27.45 13.17
N PRO A 364 -0.91 27.88 12.63
CA PRO A 364 -0.46 29.27 12.68
C PRO A 364 -1.50 30.25 12.13
N ASP A 365 -1.60 31.42 12.75
CA ASP A 365 -2.52 32.48 12.32
C ASP A 365 -1.99 33.17 11.06
N GLU A 366 -2.69 32.97 9.94
CA GLU A 366 -2.33 33.50 8.62
C GLU A 366 -3.48 34.36 8.06
N PRO A 367 -3.20 35.44 7.29
CA PRO A 367 -4.26 36.33 6.78
C PRO A 367 -5.34 35.63 5.94
N GLU A 368 -4.95 34.60 5.19
CA GLU A 368 -5.83 33.81 4.31
C GLU A 368 -6.47 32.62 5.04
N ARG A 369 -5.90 32.25 6.20
CA ARG A 369 -6.32 31.13 7.05
C ARG A 369 -6.19 31.51 8.53
N PRO A 370 -7.16 32.27 9.06
CA PRO A 370 -7.11 32.70 10.45
C PRO A 370 -7.21 31.50 11.37
N ARG A 371 -6.44 31.52 12.46
CA ARG A 371 -6.51 30.50 13.50
C ARG A 371 -7.92 30.46 14.10
N GLY A 372 -8.50 29.27 14.24
CA GLY A 372 -9.88 29.08 14.69
C GLY A 372 -10.93 29.09 13.57
N ARG A 373 -10.52 29.19 12.30
CA ARG A 373 -11.41 28.98 11.15
C ARG A 373 -12.06 27.60 11.25
N THR A 374 -13.37 27.52 10.95
CA THR A 374 -14.13 26.26 11.02
C THR A 374 -14.91 25.98 9.74
N PHE A 375 -15.20 24.71 9.52
CA PHE A 375 -16.28 24.19 8.69
C PHE A 375 -16.87 22.96 9.37
N ARG A 376 -17.96 22.38 8.86
CA ARG A 376 -18.47 21.10 9.36
C ARG A 376 -18.31 20.00 8.33
N VAL A 377 -18.16 18.76 8.76
CA VAL A 377 -18.04 17.58 7.89
C VAL A 377 -19.03 16.51 8.34
N ILE A 378 -19.72 15.88 7.39
CA ILE A 378 -20.58 14.73 7.69
C ILE A 378 -19.74 13.47 7.94
N PRO A 379 -20.21 12.50 8.76
CA PRO A 379 -19.40 11.33 9.10
C PRO A 379 -18.89 10.53 7.90
N SER A 380 -19.65 10.43 6.81
CA SER A 380 -19.23 9.69 5.59
C SER A 380 -18.05 10.32 4.86
N GLU A 381 -17.77 11.60 5.09
CA GLU A 381 -16.65 12.33 4.48
C GLU A 381 -15.47 12.51 5.45
N MET A 382 -15.62 12.05 6.70
CA MET A 382 -14.64 12.25 7.76
C MET A 382 -13.28 11.63 7.40
N CYS A 383 -13.27 10.42 6.82
CA CYS A 383 -12.01 9.76 6.41
C CYS A 383 -11.31 10.53 5.29
N GLY A 384 -12.06 11.22 4.42
CA GLY A 384 -11.49 12.05 3.36
C GLY A 384 -10.78 13.28 3.93
N VAL A 385 -11.42 13.96 4.87
CA VAL A 385 -10.83 15.13 5.54
C VAL A 385 -9.66 14.74 6.43
N GLU A 386 -9.85 13.79 7.36
CA GLU A 386 -8.84 13.42 8.36
C GLU A 386 -7.56 12.88 7.72
N ASN A 387 -7.65 11.91 6.80
CA ASN A 387 -6.47 11.33 6.17
C ASN A 387 -5.68 12.36 5.35
N ASN A 388 -6.34 13.30 4.67
CA ASN A 388 -5.64 14.32 3.88
C ASN A 388 -4.96 15.36 4.76
N LEU A 389 -5.61 15.80 5.84
CA LEU A 389 -5.03 16.76 6.77
C LEU A 389 -3.89 16.16 7.60
N SER A 390 -4.00 14.88 8.00
CA SER A 390 -2.99 14.21 8.82
C SER A 390 -1.67 13.98 8.07
N ILE A 391 -1.73 13.75 6.75
CA ILE A 391 -0.54 13.55 5.91
C ILE A 391 -0.15 14.78 5.08
N ALA A 392 -0.84 15.91 5.27
CA ALA A 392 -0.67 17.15 4.50
C ALA A 392 -0.75 16.96 2.97
N ASN A 393 -1.67 16.10 2.51
CA ASN A 393 -1.92 15.88 1.07
C ASN A 393 -2.83 16.96 0.46
N MET A 394 -3.77 17.48 1.25
CA MET A 394 -4.61 18.63 0.88
C MET A 394 -4.73 19.60 2.04
N ASP A 395 -4.87 20.88 1.73
CA ASP A 395 -4.97 21.95 2.72
C ASP A 395 -6.38 22.10 3.29
N PHE A 396 -6.48 22.66 4.51
CA PHE A 396 -7.75 22.90 5.22
C PHE A 396 -8.76 23.71 4.38
N GLU A 397 -8.28 24.73 3.67
CA GLU A 397 -9.07 25.63 2.83
C GLU A 397 -9.74 24.88 1.67
N SER A 398 -9.11 23.83 1.15
CA SER A 398 -9.69 23.01 0.07
C SER A 398 -11.04 22.41 0.49
N PHE A 399 -11.16 22.02 1.76
CA PHE A 399 -12.41 21.51 2.32
C PHE A 399 -13.33 22.63 2.78
N ALA A 400 -12.80 23.63 3.48
CA ALA A 400 -13.59 24.73 4.04
C ALA A 400 -14.27 25.59 2.94
N ASP A 401 -13.60 25.81 1.82
CA ASP A 401 -14.13 26.56 0.67
C ASP A 401 -15.05 25.71 -0.22
N SER A 402 -15.03 24.38 -0.05
CA SER A 402 -15.90 23.44 -0.76
C SER A 402 -17.12 23.02 0.07
N ALA A 403 -17.30 23.58 1.27
CA ALA A 403 -18.51 23.37 2.05
C ALA A 403 -19.71 24.03 1.37
N ASP A 404 -20.89 23.43 1.52
CA ASP A 404 -22.14 23.98 0.98
C ASP A 404 -22.50 25.33 1.63
N GLU A 405 -23.56 25.99 1.14
CA GLU A 405 -24.01 27.30 1.65
C GLU A 405 -24.29 27.33 3.16
N ASP A 406 -24.56 26.17 3.76
CA ASP A 406 -24.79 26.00 5.20
C ASP A 406 -23.51 25.72 6.02
N GLY A 407 -22.34 25.70 5.35
CA GLY A 407 -21.02 25.48 5.96
C GLY A 407 -20.70 24.01 6.23
N VAL A 408 -21.46 23.07 5.65
CA VAL A 408 -21.24 21.63 5.79
C VAL A 408 -20.60 21.07 4.51
N PHE A 409 -19.45 20.42 4.65
CA PHE A 409 -18.78 19.65 3.61
C PHE A 409 -19.44 18.28 3.49
N ARG A 410 -20.04 18.02 2.32
CA ARG A 410 -20.73 16.77 1.96
C ARG A 410 -20.00 15.99 0.84
N GLY A 411 -18.72 16.27 0.68
CA GLY A 411 -17.88 15.69 -0.35
C GLY A 411 -17.59 16.68 -1.48
N PHE A 412 -16.53 16.41 -2.23
CA PHE A 412 -16.29 17.12 -3.48
C PHE A 412 -17.35 16.70 -4.50
N PRO A 413 -17.69 17.57 -5.48
CA PRO A 413 -18.48 17.15 -6.63
C PRO A 413 -17.86 15.89 -7.24
N GLU A 414 -18.70 14.93 -7.65
CA GLU A 414 -18.20 13.73 -8.34
C GLU A 414 -17.23 14.17 -9.44
N PRO A 415 -15.99 13.64 -9.46
CA PRO A 415 -15.02 14.02 -10.46
C PRO A 415 -15.65 13.72 -11.82
N ALA A 416 -15.72 14.73 -12.69
CA ALA A 416 -16.26 14.56 -14.03
C ALA A 416 -15.57 13.37 -14.67
N HIS A 417 -16.33 12.34 -15.03
CA HIS A 417 -15.76 11.19 -15.70
C HIS A 417 -15.47 11.57 -17.16
N PRO A 418 -14.34 11.13 -17.72
CA PRO A 418 -14.11 11.33 -19.14
C PRO A 418 -15.21 10.63 -19.92
N ILE A 419 -15.82 11.35 -20.85
CA ILE A 419 -16.84 10.75 -21.71
C ILE A 419 -16.20 9.92 -22.83
N GLU A 420 -14.94 10.21 -23.16
CA GLU A 420 -14.14 9.49 -24.15
C GLU A 420 -12.68 9.41 -23.69
N GLU A 421 -12.07 8.24 -23.87
CA GLU A 421 -10.62 8.05 -23.78
C GLU A 421 -10.07 7.79 -25.18
N VAL A 422 -9.13 8.64 -25.60
CA VAL A 422 -8.59 8.66 -26.96
C VAL A 422 -7.08 8.78 -26.90
N THR A 423 -6.43 8.72 -28.06
CA THR A 423 -4.98 8.93 -28.16
C THR A 423 -4.64 10.21 -28.91
N THR A 424 -3.44 10.74 -28.66
CA THR A 424 -2.88 11.84 -29.45
C THR A 424 -2.89 11.58 -30.96
N ARG A 425 -2.81 10.31 -31.40
CA ARG A 425 -2.89 9.93 -32.82
C ARG A 425 -4.30 10.06 -33.39
N GLU A 426 -5.33 9.70 -32.62
CA GLU A 426 -6.73 9.86 -33.03
C GLU A 426 -7.10 11.33 -33.11
N ILE A 427 -6.72 12.13 -32.10
CA ILE A 427 -6.93 13.58 -32.13
C ILE A 427 -6.22 14.21 -33.33
N ALA A 428 -4.95 13.84 -33.59
CA ALA A 428 -4.21 14.31 -34.76
C ALA A 428 -4.96 14.00 -36.07
N HIS A 429 -5.52 12.79 -36.18
CA HIS A 429 -6.29 12.39 -37.34
C HIS A 429 -7.58 13.22 -37.51
N TRP A 430 -8.31 13.49 -36.43
CA TRP A 430 -9.55 14.28 -36.47
C TRP A 430 -9.35 15.71 -36.93
N ILE A 431 -8.27 16.35 -36.48
CA ILE A 431 -8.03 17.78 -36.73
C ILE A 431 -7.22 18.05 -38.01
N ALA A 432 -6.69 17.00 -38.67
CA ALA A 432 -5.73 17.13 -39.78
C ALA A 432 -6.19 18.03 -40.94
N ASP A 433 -7.50 18.08 -41.19
CA ASP A 433 -8.10 18.84 -42.29
C ASP A 433 -8.58 20.26 -41.88
N ASP A 434 -8.40 20.65 -40.62
CA ASP A 434 -9.05 21.83 -40.03
C ASP A 434 -8.07 22.61 -39.13
N LEU A 435 -6.98 23.09 -39.72
CA LEU A 435 -5.86 23.74 -39.06
C LEU A 435 -5.80 25.24 -39.38
N ASP A 436 -6.91 25.93 -39.16
CA ASP A 436 -7.10 27.31 -39.61
C ASP A 436 -6.16 28.31 -38.90
N THR A 437 -5.67 27.96 -37.72
CA THR A 437 -4.86 28.86 -36.88
C THR A 437 -3.46 28.33 -36.63
N ASP A 438 -2.54 29.23 -36.27
CA ASP A 438 -1.16 28.84 -35.98
C ASP A 438 -1.07 27.95 -34.74
N ALA A 439 -1.92 28.18 -33.74
CA ALA A 439 -2.00 27.35 -32.55
C ALA A 439 -2.46 25.92 -32.88
N LEU A 440 -3.49 25.76 -33.72
CA LEU A 440 -3.95 24.44 -34.16
C LEU A 440 -2.91 23.73 -35.03
N ARG A 441 -2.22 24.45 -35.92
CA ARG A 441 -1.12 23.89 -36.72
C ARG A 441 0.01 23.37 -35.85
N GLU A 442 0.45 24.16 -34.86
CA GLU A 442 1.50 23.76 -33.91
C GLU A 442 1.04 22.59 -33.03
N PHE A 443 -0.19 22.64 -32.51
CA PHE A 443 -0.77 21.56 -31.71
C PHE A 443 -0.77 20.25 -32.49
N HIS A 444 -1.33 20.25 -33.71
CA HIS A 444 -1.35 19.09 -34.60
C HIS A 444 0.07 18.58 -34.89
N ALA A 445 1.00 19.47 -35.27
CA ALA A 445 2.37 19.08 -35.57
C ALA A 445 3.04 18.37 -34.38
N GLN A 446 2.81 18.86 -33.15
CA GLN A 446 3.36 18.26 -31.95
C GLN A 446 2.74 16.91 -31.60
N ILE A 447 1.41 16.75 -31.69
CA ILE A 447 0.76 15.48 -31.33
C ILE A 447 0.91 14.41 -32.40
N ALA A 448 0.95 14.80 -33.68
CA ALA A 448 1.17 13.90 -34.81
C ALA A 448 2.63 13.43 -34.89
N GLY A 449 3.57 14.28 -34.46
CA GLY A 449 5.01 14.00 -34.47
C GLY A 449 5.49 13.09 -33.34
N ARG A 450 4.64 12.74 -32.37
CA ARG A 450 5.00 11.87 -31.25
C ARG A 450 5.39 10.48 -31.70
N LYS A 451 6.48 9.96 -31.13
CA LYS A 451 6.90 8.59 -31.40
C LYS A 451 5.90 7.59 -30.81
N TYR A 452 5.49 7.78 -29.54
CA TYR A 452 4.57 6.87 -28.87
C TYR A 452 3.17 7.49 -28.70
N ARG A 453 2.17 6.61 -28.58
CA ARG A 453 0.81 7.04 -28.27
C ARG A 453 0.75 7.59 -26.85
N TYR A 454 0.01 8.67 -26.67
CA TYR A 454 -0.29 9.23 -25.36
C TYR A 454 -1.81 9.24 -25.16
N PRO A 455 -2.33 8.71 -24.04
CA PRO A 455 -3.76 8.69 -23.77
C PRO A 455 -4.24 10.08 -23.36
N VAL A 456 -5.42 10.46 -23.81
CA VAL A 456 -6.05 11.74 -23.54
C VAL A 456 -7.50 11.49 -23.14
N SER A 457 -7.85 11.98 -21.97
CA SER A 457 -9.21 11.98 -21.45
C SER A 457 -9.95 13.21 -21.95
N LEU A 458 -11.14 13.01 -22.52
CA LEU A 458 -12.02 14.07 -22.99
C LEU A 458 -13.21 14.24 -22.06
N PHE A 459 -13.45 15.48 -21.63
CA PHE A 459 -14.53 15.84 -20.72
C PHE A 459 -15.56 16.70 -21.45
N GLU A 460 -16.83 16.45 -21.20
CA GLU A 460 -17.91 17.33 -21.66
C GLU A 460 -17.86 18.65 -20.89
N VAL A 461 -17.95 19.77 -21.60
CA VAL A 461 -17.86 21.11 -21.02
C VAL A 461 -18.79 22.09 -21.73
N GLU A 462 -19.20 23.15 -21.02
CA GLU A 462 -19.77 24.34 -21.63
C GLU A 462 -18.68 25.37 -21.92
N LEU A 463 -18.57 25.82 -23.18
CA LEU A 463 -17.50 26.73 -23.60
C LEU A 463 -17.49 28.06 -22.83
N ALA A 464 -18.66 28.52 -22.36
CA ALA A 464 -18.76 29.75 -21.56
C ALA A 464 -18.08 29.60 -20.18
N GLU A 465 -18.15 28.41 -19.58
CA GLU A 465 -17.47 28.09 -18.31
C GLU A 465 -15.97 27.94 -18.55
N VAL A 466 -15.57 27.25 -19.63
CA VAL A 466 -14.16 27.16 -20.03
C VAL A 466 -13.57 28.54 -20.30
N HIS A 467 -14.33 29.44 -20.93
CA HIS A 467 -13.92 30.82 -21.19
C HIS A 467 -13.68 31.58 -19.88
N ALA A 468 -14.65 31.57 -18.97
CA ALA A 468 -14.54 32.24 -17.67
C ALA A 468 -13.35 31.71 -16.87
N HIS A 469 -13.24 30.38 -16.75
CA HIS A 469 -12.15 29.74 -16.04
C HIS A 469 -10.78 30.09 -16.66
N THR A 470 -10.65 30.00 -17.99
CA THR A 470 -9.39 30.29 -18.68
C THR A 470 -8.97 31.75 -18.54
N ARG A 471 -9.93 32.69 -18.56
CA ARG A 471 -9.69 34.13 -18.35
C ARG A 471 -9.26 34.44 -16.92
N ASP A 472 -9.88 33.78 -15.95
CA ASP A 472 -9.70 34.07 -14.53
C ASP A 472 -8.52 33.27 -13.93
N THR A 473 -7.96 32.31 -14.66
CA THR A 473 -6.77 31.55 -14.26
C THR A 473 -5.51 32.42 -14.34
N GLU A 474 -4.80 32.58 -13.24
CA GLU A 474 -3.47 33.17 -13.24
C GLU A 474 -2.42 32.14 -13.70
N HIS A 475 -1.72 32.42 -14.81
CA HIS A 475 -0.71 31.51 -15.37
C HIS A 475 0.71 31.71 -14.82
N GLY A 476 0.88 32.58 -13.81
CA GLY A 476 2.17 32.97 -13.26
C GLY A 476 2.97 33.92 -14.16
N THR A 477 3.93 34.65 -13.58
CA THR A 477 4.71 35.71 -14.27
C THR A 477 5.73 35.20 -15.30
N HIS A 478 5.95 33.89 -15.38
CA HIS A 478 7.02 33.27 -16.18
C HIS A 478 6.49 32.23 -17.20
N ALA A 479 5.20 32.25 -17.52
CA ALA A 479 4.63 31.37 -18.53
C ALA A 479 4.56 32.05 -19.91
N GLU A 480 4.99 31.33 -20.96
CA GLU A 480 4.76 31.71 -22.35
C GLU A 480 3.45 31.08 -22.83
N LEU A 481 2.59 31.90 -23.46
CA LEU A 481 1.28 31.49 -23.96
C LEU A 481 1.25 31.56 -25.49
N LEU A 482 0.83 30.48 -26.13
CA LEU A 482 0.60 30.41 -27.57
C LEU A 482 -0.88 30.11 -27.83
N GLY A 483 -1.56 30.92 -28.65
CA GLY A 483 -2.97 30.70 -29.02
C GLY A 483 -4.00 31.16 -27.97
N TYR A 484 -3.57 31.81 -26.89
CA TYR A 484 -4.45 32.16 -25.76
C TYR A 484 -5.60 33.11 -26.14
N ASP A 485 -5.30 34.22 -26.83
CA ASP A 485 -6.34 35.19 -27.24
C ASP A 485 -7.34 34.57 -28.23
N GLU A 486 -6.86 33.70 -29.12
CA GLU A 486 -7.68 32.95 -30.05
C GLU A 486 -8.60 31.98 -29.33
N PHE A 487 -8.07 31.24 -28.35
CA PHE A 487 -8.83 30.32 -27.52
C PHE A 487 -9.92 31.04 -26.71
N LEU A 488 -9.61 32.19 -26.11
CA LEU A 488 -10.60 33.04 -25.45
C LEU A 488 -11.67 33.55 -26.43
N GLY A 489 -11.27 33.95 -27.64
CA GLY A 489 -12.20 34.35 -28.69
C GLY A 489 -13.16 33.23 -29.09
N ALA A 490 -12.65 32.03 -29.33
CA ALA A 490 -13.43 30.86 -29.77
C ALA A 490 -14.41 30.37 -28.69
N THR A 491 -14.00 30.40 -27.42
CA THR A 491 -14.82 29.95 -26.28
C THR A 491 -15.89 30.96 -25.84
N SER A 492 -15.79 32.23 -26.26
CA SER A 492 -16.70 33.31 -25.83
C SER A 492 -18.18 33.14 -26.24
N ASN A 493 -18.46 32.36 -27.29
CA ASN A 493 -19.81 32.19 -27.83
C ASN A 493 -20.65 31.14 -27.08
N GLY A 494 -20.05 30.39 -26.13
CA GLY A 494 -20.72 29.33 -25.39
C GLY A 494 -21.07 28.09 -26.22
N GLY A 495 -21.78 27.14 -25.60
CA GLY A 495 -22.22 25.88 -26.21
C GLY A 495 -21.40 24.67 -25.78
N PRO A 496 -21.95 23.45 -25.98
CA PRO A 496 -21.33 22.22 -25.53
C PRO A 496 -20.13 21.85 -26.40
N ALA A 497 -19.05 21.40 -25.77
CA ALA A 497 -17.83 20.93 -26.42
C ALA A 497 -17.16 19.81 -25.62
N LEU A 498 -16.11 19.22 -26.18
CA LEU A 498 -15.20 18.35 -25.45
C LEU A 498 -13.89 19.08 -25.19
N ARG A 499 -13.41 19.03 -23.95
CA ARG A 499 -12.12 19.56 -23.54
C ARG A 499 -11.15 18.41 -23.29
N GLY A 500 -9.91 18.59 -23.74
CA GLY A 500 -8.79 17.74 -23.36
C GLY A 500 -7.52 18.53 -23.06
N THR A 501 -6.57 17.84 -22.43
CA THR A 501 -5.23 18.38 -22.13
C THR A 501 -4.17 17.40 -22.60
N VAL A 502 -3.09 17.91 -23.20
CA VAL A 502 -1.95 17.10 -23.65
C VAL A 502 -0.67 17.67 -23.05
N PRO A 503 0.10 16.93 -22.23
CA PRO A 503 1.32 17.44 -21.63
C PRO A 503 2.41 17.66 -22.68
N THR A 504 3.30 18.61 -22.44
CA THR A 504 4.54 18.84 -23.20
C THR A 504 5.73 18.75 -22.25
N HIS A 505 6.97 18.90 -22.74
CA HIS A 505 8.18 18.81 -21.92
C HIS A 505 8.12 19.69 -20.66
N ASN A 506 7.72 20.95 -20.81
CA ASN A 506 7.67 21.97 -19.74
C ASN A 506 6.33 22.72 -19.75
N GLY A 507 5.23 22.01 -19.95
CA GLY A 507 3.93 22.64 -20.10
C GLY A 507 2.85 21.69 -20.56
N TYR A 508 1.79 22.25 -21.15
CA TYR A 508 0.70 21.46 -21.71
C TYR A 508 -0.08 22.28 -22.74
N TRP A 509 -0.76 21.55 -23.62
CA TRP A 509 -1.85 22.06 -24.44
C TRP A 509 -3.17 21.88 -23.74
N THR A 510 -4.04 22.87 -23.80
CA THR A 510 -5.47 22.72 -23.59
C THR A 510 -6.17 22.95 -24.92
N PHE A 511 -7.11 22.08 -25.27
CA PHE A 511 -7.85 22.18 -26.52
C PHE A 511 -9.33 21.88 -26.30
N VAL A 512 -10.16 22.41 -27.20
CA VAL A 512 -11.59 22.15 -27.28
C VAL A 512 -11.97 21.70 -28.69
N ILE A 513 -12.81 20.68 -28.79
CA ILE A 513 -13.35 20.12 -30.04
C ILE A 513 -14.87 20.01 -29.97
N ASP A 514 -15.54 20.03 -31.11
CA ASP A 514 -16.98 19.84 -31.20
C ASP A 514 -17.37 18.41 -30.79
N ARG A 515 -18.42 18.29 -29.96
CA ARG A 515 -18.87 17.00 -29.40
C ARG A 515 -19.34 16.00 -30.45
N GLY A 516 -19.98 16.46 -31.53
CA GLY A 516 -20.60 15.58 -32.51
C GLY A 516 -19.67 15.20 -33.66
N SER A 517 -18.78 16.11 -34.05
CA SER A 517 -17.94 16.01 -35.25
C SER A 517 -16.45 15.90 -34.98
N HIS A 518 -16.01 16.06 -33.72
CA HIS A 518 -14.60 16.14 -33.31
C HIS A 518 -13.79 17.23 -34.04
N ARG A 519 -14.46 18.19 -34.71
CA ARG A 519 -13.79 19.32 -35.35
C ARG A 519 -13.10 20.20 -34.29
N PRO A 520 -11.87 20.67 -34.52
CA PRO A 520 -11.20 21.57 -33.58
C PRO A 520 -11.92 22.90 -33.49
N ILE A 521 -12.13 23.37 -32.25
CA ILE A 521 -12.68 24.69 -31.96
C ILE A 521 -11.52 25.66 -31.68
N ALA A 522 -10.62 25.29 -30.77
CA ALA A 522 -9.40 26.03 -30.46
C ALA A 522 -8.43 25.19 -29.64
N ALA A 523 -7.15 25.58 -29.64
CA ALA A 523 -6.14 25.07 -28.72
C ALA A 523 -5.23 26.21 -28.27
N TYR A 524 -4.72 26.13 -27.04
CA TYR A 524 -3.64 26.99 -26.58
C TYR A 524 -2.62 26.19 -25.78
N ARG A 525 -1.37 26.65 -25.81
CA ARG A 525 -0.26 26.05 -25.07
C ARG A 525 0.20 26.99 -23.98
N ILE A 526 0.44 26.42 -22.80
CA ILE A 526 1.22 27.04 -21.75
C ILE A 526 2.58 26.37 -21.72
N THR A 527 3.65 27.17 -21.78
CA THR A 527 5.01 26.72 -21.52
C THR A 527 5.52 27.44 -20.28
N PHE A 528 5.88 26.67 -19.25
CA PHE A 528 6.49 27.21 -18.04
C PHE A 528 7.97 27.48 -18.26
N ALA A 529 8.48 28.54 -17.65
CA ALA A 529 9.93 28.74 -17.58
C ALA A 529 10.60 27.52 -16.92
N PRO A 530 11.84 27.18 -17.34
CA PRO A 530 12.62 26.17 -16.66
C PRO A 530 12.70 26.48 -15.17
N TYR A 531 12.57 25.44 -14.34
CA TYR A 531 12.75 25.58 -12.90
C TYR A 531 14.12 26.17 -12.60
N VAL A 532 14.15 27.33 -11.96
CA VAL A 532 15.38 27.91 -11.42
C VAL A 532 15.44 27.51 -9.95
N PRO A 533 16.40 26.67 -9.54
CA PRO A 533 16.52 26.30 -8.13
C PRO A 533 16.76 27.55 -7.28
N PRO A 534 16.24 27.58 -6.05
CA PRO A 534 16.50 28.67 -5.12
C PRO A 534 18.01 28.84 -4.90
N ALA A 535 18.44 30.06 -4.60
CA ALA A 535 19.85 30.35 -4.36
C ALA A 535 20.43 29.39 -3.30
N PRO A 536 21.68 28.93 -3.46
CA PRO A 536 22.31 28.03 -2.51
C PRO A 536 22.20 28.59 -1.09
N GLN A 537 21.64 27.79 -0.18
CA GLN A 537 21.58 28.11 1.24
C GLN A 537 22.80 27.50 1.94
N ASP A 538 23.37 28.22 2.91
CA ASP A 538 24.53 27.74 3.66
C ASP A 538 24.21 26.39 4.33
N GLY A 539 24.98 25.35 3.99
CA GLY A 539 24.85 24.01 4.58
C GLY A 539 23.86 23.07 3.89
N VAL A 540 23.14 23.50 2.86
CA VAL A 540 22.24 22.62 2.07
C VAL A 540 22.98 22.12 0.82
N PRO A 541 23.23 20.81 0.66
CA PRO A 541 23.82 20.25 -0.55
C PRO A 541 22.96 20.55 -1.78
N GLN A 542 23.60 20.95 -2.88
CA GLN A 542 22.91 21.19 -4.15
C GLN A 542 23.17 20.01 -5.10
N PRO A 543 22.17 19.55 -5.86
CA PRO A 543 22.36 18.48 -6.82
C PRO A 543 23.37 18.90 -7.90
N MET A 544 24.22 17.96 -8.30
CA MET A 544 25.19 18.18 -9.37
C MET A 544 24.46 18.43 -10.69
N LYS A 545 24.79 19.52 -11.39
CA LYS A 545 24.30 19.82 -12.74
C LYS A 545 25.08 18.96 -13.76
N LEU A 546 24.36 18.17 -14.56
CA LEU A 546 24.90 17.44 -15.71
C LEU A 546 24.27 18.01 -16.99
N GLU A 547 25.05 18.80 -17.72
CA GLU A 547 24.67 19.28 -19.04
C GLU A 547 24.78 18.18 -20.08
N VAL A 548 23.69 17.97 -20.81
CA VAL A 548 23.60 16.99 -21.89
C VAL A 548 23.26 17.67 -23.21
N PRO A 549 23.73 17.12 -24.35
CA PRO A 549 23.47 17.71 -25.66
C PRO A 549 21.99 17.66 -26.09
N PHE A 550 21.16 16.87 -25.41
CA PHE A 550 19.74 16.69 -25.70
C PHE A 550 19.01 16.17 -24.45
N VAL A 551 17.72 16.50 -24.34
CA VAL A 551 16.80 16.01 -23.29
C VAL A 551 15.53 15.45 -23.92
N CYS A 552 14.86 14.55 -23.22
CA CYS A 552 13.57 14.00 -23.66
C CYS A 552 12.50 15.08 -23.62
N THR A 553 12.04 15.53 -24.78
CA THR A 553 11.02 16.57 -24.92
C THR A 553 9.60 16.01 -25.09
N GLU A 554 9.47 14.69 -25.19
CA GLU A 554 8.20 14.00 -25.38
C GLU A 554 7.77 13.29 -24.09
N PRO A 555 6.64 13.66 -23.48
CA PRO A 555 6.04 12.89 -22.39
C PRO A 555 5.55 11.52 -22.86
N ILE A 556 5.75 10.50 -22.03
CA ILE A 556 5.47 9.10 -22.36
C ILE A 556 4.45 8.55 -21.37
N SER A 557 3.50 7.76 -21.88
CA SER A 557 2.61 6.95 -21.07
C SER A 557 3.07 5.49 -21.09
N PHE A 558 3.60 5.00 -19.98
CA PHE A 558 4.10 3.61 -19.90
C PHE A 558 2.99 2.56 -20.04
N SER A 559 1.75 2.89 -19.66
CA SER A 559 0.60 2.00 -19.82
C SER A 559 0.22 1.78 -21.29
N MET A 560 0.60 2.71 -22.18
CA MET A 560 0.37 2.61 -23.63
C MET A 560 1.50 1.92 -24.39
N LEU A 561 2.64 1.64 -23.74
CA LEU A 561 3.75 0.91 -24.36
C LEU A 561 3.41 -0.58 -24.44
N THR A 562 3.61 -1.14 -25.62
CA THR A 562 3.41 -2.55 -25.96
C THR A 562 4.72 -3.16 -26.44
N ASP A 563 4.77 -4.50 -26.50
CA ASP A 563 5.97 -5.20 -26.95
C ASP A 563 6.23 -5.04 -28.47
N ASP A 564 5.24 -4.51 -29.20
CA ASP A 564 5.35 -4.15 -30.63
C ASP A 564 5.96 -2.75 -30.86
N ASP A 565 6.12 -1.95 -29.80
CA ASP A 565 6.74 -0.63 -29.91
C ASP A 565 8.27 -0.73 -30.03
N ASP A 566 8.91 0.32 -30.55
CA ASP A 566 10.38 0.40 -30.61
C ASP A 566 10.96 0.60 -29.20
N LEU A 567 11.34 -0.49 -28.55
CA LEU A 567 11.85 -0.52 -27.18
C LEU A 567 13.36 -0.86 -27.15
N ILE A 568 14.02 -0.42 -26.09
CA ILE A 568 15.39 -0.79 -25.75
C ILE A 568 15.36 -2.05 -24.88
N ASP A 569 16.19 -3.03 -25.25
CA ASP A 569 16.39 -4.23 -24.44
C ASP A 569 17.06 -3.87 -23.10
N ARG A 570 16.48 -4.36 -21.99
CA ARG A 570 16.95 -4.11 -20.63
C ARG A 570 18.38 -4.62 -20.42
N ASP A 571 18.74 -5.73 -21.06
CA ASP A 571 20.08 -6.33 -20.94
C ASP A 571 21.14 -5.42 -21.57
N VAL A 572 20.77 -4.68 -22.62
CA VAL A 572 21.67 -3.71 -23.26
C VAL A 572 21.96 -2.56 -22.31
N VAL A 573 20.93 -2.03 -21.63
CA VAL A 573 21.08 -0.94 -20.66
C VAL A 573 21.89 -1.41 -19.46
N GLN A 574 21.59 -2.59 -18.92
CA GLN A 574 22.34 -3.17 -17.80
C GLN A 574 23.82 -3.32 -18.14
N ARG A 575 24.16 -3.83 -19.33
CA ARG A 575 25.56 -3.94 -19.78
C ARG A 575 26.25 -2.58 -19.86
N ALA A 576 25.57 -1.53 -20.34
CA ALA A 576 26.14 -0.19 -20.41
C ALA A 576 26.42 0.38 -19.01
N ILE A 577 25.50 0.16 -18.07
CA ILE A 577 25.63 0.58 -16.67
C ILE A 577 26.78 -0.14 -15.98
N LEU A 578 26.83 -1.47 -16.08
CA LEU A 578 27.89 -2.28 -15.48
C LEU A 578 29.26 -1.97 -16.07
N ALA A 579 29.34 -1.67 -17.37
CA ALA A 579 30.59 -1.24 -18.01
C ALA A 579 31.09 0.08 -17.43
N GLU A 580 30.22 1.06 -17.20
CA GLU A 580 30.59 2.34 -16.58
C GLU A 580 30.93 2.17 -15.09
N ALA A 581 30.18 1.35 -14.35
CA ALA A 581 30.48 1.04 -12.96
C ALA A 581 31.85 0.37 -12.82
N ALA A 582 32.18 -0.61 -13.67
CA ALA A 582 33.49 -1.26 -13.68
C ALA A 582 34.62 -0.30 -14.09
N ARG A 583 34.32 0.72 -14.90
CA ARG A 583 35.29 1.77 -15.26
C ARG A 583 35.59 2.72 -14.10
N LEU A 584 34.58 3.04 -13.28
CA LEU A 584 34.71 3.94 -12.13
C LEU A 584 35.25 3.22 -10.88
N HIS A 585 34.87 1.96 -10.69
CA HIS A 585 35.18 1.13 -9.52
C HIS A 585 35.90 -0.17 -9.95
N PRO A 586 37.12 -0.10 -10.51
CA PRO A 586 37.78 -1.24 -11.15
C PRO A 586 38.13 -2.39 -10.21
N ASP A 587 38.21 -2.13 -8.90
CA ASP A 587 38.57 -3.12 -7.87
C ASP A 587 37.38 -3.51 -6.98
N GLY A 588 36.18 -2.98 -7.24
CA GLY A 588 34.98 -3.24 -6.44
C GLY A 588 34.22 -4.49 -6.89
N ASP A 589 33.52 -5.14 -5.96
CA ASP A 589 32.55 -6.19 -6.29
C ASP A 589 31.25 -5.56 -6.78
N ILE A 590 30.93 -5.73 -8.07
CA ILE A 590 29.83 -5.04 -8.76
C ILE A 590 28.74 -6.04 -9.13
N VAL A 591 27.53 -5.82 -8.62
CA VAL A 591 26.34 -6.67 -8.87
C VAL A 591 25.10 -5.82 -9.13
N GLY A 592 24.17 -6.32 -9.97
CA GLY A 592 22.90 -5.68 -10.27
C GLY A 592 22.93 -4.86 -11.56
N GLY A 593 22.40 -3.63 -11.52
CA GLY A 593 22.33 -2.74 -12.69
C GLY A 593 21.11 -2.97 -13.58
N GLU A 594 20.14 -3.78 -13.15
CA GLU A 594 18.88 -3.93 -13.87
C GLU A 594 18.11 -2.60 -13.90
N PRO A 595 17.62 -2.18 -15.08
CA PRO A 595 16.72 -1.03 -15.17
C PRO A 595 15.43 -1.29 -14.40
N VAL A 596 14.98 -0.26 -13.67
CA VAL A 596 13.71 -0.30 -12.92
C VAL A 596 12.51 -0.47 -13.88
N LEU A 597 12.60 0.12 -15.07
CA LEU A 597 11.55 0.05 -16.08
C LEU A 597 11.54 -1.29 -16.82
N GLN A 598 10.35 -1.88 -16.95
CA GLN A 598 10.14 -3.11 -17.72
C GLN A 598 10.11 -2.86 -19.24
N ARG A 599 9.54 -1.74 -19.67
CA ARG A 599 9.51 -1.30 -21.08
C ARG A 599 10.25 0.02 -21.19
N ILE A 600 11.37 0.01 -21.91
CA ILE A 600 12.24 1.17 -22.04
C ILE A 600 12.03 1.80 -23.42
N PRO A 601 11.44 3.00 -23.51
CA PRO A 601 11.21 3.67 -24.78
C PRO A 601 12.54 4.11 -25.40
N ARG A 602 12.71 3.88 -26.71
CA ARG A 602 13.82 4.41 -27.50
C ARG A 602 13.57 5.87 -27.88
N LEU A 603 13.63 6.77 -26.89
CA LEU A 603 13.49 8.22 -27.10
C LEU A 603 14.77 8.96 -26.74
N LEU A 604 15.22 9.85 -27.63
CA LEU A 604 16.43 10.65 -27.43
C LEU A 604 16.33 11.47 -26.14
N GLY A 605 17.34 11.38 -25.27
CA GLY A 605 17.39 12.09 -24.00
C GLY A 605 16.51 11.46 -22.90
N PHE A 606 15.90 10.30 -23.14
CA PHE A 606 15.14 9.58 -22.11
C PHE A 606 16.08 9.03 -21.04
N ASN A 607 15.74 9.26 -19.76
CA ASN A 607 16.57 8.90 -18.62
C ASN A 607 16.11 7.57 -18.02
N ILE A 608 17.07 6.68 -17.73
CA ILE A 608 16.84 5.35 -17.21
C ILE A 608 17.63 5.19 -15.91
N GLY A 609 16.92 5.01 -14.80
CA GLY A 609 17.52 4.78 -13.48
C GLY A 609 17.81 3.30 -13.21
N CYS A 610 18.99 3.02 -12.65
CA CYS A 610 19.43 1.66 -12.30
C CYS A 610 20.14 1.68 -10.94
N HIS A 611 19.85 0.69 -10.09
CA HIS A 611 20.59 0.46 -8.85
C HIS A 611 21.70 -0.56 -9.08
N VAL A 612 22.92 -0.24 -8.63
CA VAL A 612 24.10 -1.10 -8.69
C VAL A 612 24.64 -1.26 -7.28
N GLN A 613 24.97 -2.49 -6.87
CA GLN A 613 25.69 -2.75 -5.63
C GLN A 613 27.19 -2.72 -5.93
N ILE A 614 27.93 -1.89 -5.19
CA ILE A 614 29.40 -1.81 -5.25
C ILE A 614 29.93 -2.04 -3.85
N ASP A 615 30.66 -3.14 -3.64
CA ASP A 615 31.15 -3.59 -2.32
C ASP A 615 30.04 -3.67 -1.25
N GLY A 616 28.85 -4.12 -1.67
CA GLY A 616 27.67 -4.25 -0.81
C GLY A 616 26.99 -2.92 -0.46
N ARG A 617 27.33 -1.82 -1.14
CA ARG A 617 26.66 -0.52 -0.99
C ARG A 617 25.83 -0.17 -2.23
N PRO A 618 24.58 0.32 -2.06
CA PRO A 618 23.77 0.76 -3.19
C PRO A 618 24.33 2.06 -3.78
N VAL A 619 24.56 2.06 -5.08
CA VAL A 619 24.95 3.22 -5.88
C VAL A 619 23.93 3.36 -7.01
N PHE A 620 23.48 4.58 -7.27
CA PHE A 620 22.48 4.85 -8.30
C PHE A 620 23.14 5.40 -9.56
N TYR A 621 22.70 4.88 -10.71
CA TYR A 621 23.18 5.30 -12.03
C TYR A 621 22.02 5.76 -12.89
N VAL A 622 22.27 6.76 -13.74
CA VAL A 622 21.37 7.22 -14.78
C VAL A 622 22.02 6.94 -16.14
N ALA A 623 21.32 6.21 -17.00
CA ALA A 623 21.62 6.07 -18.43
C ALA A 623 20.69 6.95 -19.25
N ILE A 624 21.24 7.75 -20.15
CA ILE A 624 20.50 8.66 -21.02
C ILE A 624 20.57 8.11 -22.44
N VAL A 625 19.40 7.85 -23.03
CA VAL A 625 19.27 7.31 -24.39
C VAL A 625 19.82 8.30 -25.41
N THR A 626 20.68 7.82 -26.32
CA THR A 626 21.23 8.62 -27.42
C THR A 626 20.55 8.29 -28.75
N ASP A 627 20.85 9.06 -29.79
CA ASP A 627 20.41 8.80 -31.17
C ASP A 627 21.29 7.75 -31.88
N VAL A 628 22.30 7.22 -31.18
CA VAL A 628 23.27 6.25 -31.70
C VAL A 628 22.95 4.86 -31.16
N ASP A 629 22.08 4.14 -31.86
CA ASP A 629 21.70 2.74 -31.57
C ASP A 629 21.55 2.45 -30.06
N ASP A 630 22.32 1.49 -29.55
CA ASP A 630 22.33 1.01 -28.17
C ASP A 630 23.45 1.65 -27.32
N LYS A 631 23.72 2.94 -27.58
CA LYS A 631 24.67 3.73 -26.77
C LYS A 631 23.94 4.69 -25.85
N PHE A 632 24.53 4.88 -24.67
CA PHE A 632 23.97 5.69 -23.59
C PHE A 632 25.04 6.64 -23.06
N LEU A 633 24.62 7.82 -22.60
CA LEU A 633 25.42 8.59 -21.65
C LEU A 633 25.12 8.05 -20.26
N VAL A 634 26.10 7.42 -19.63
CA VAL A 634 25.93 6.81 -18.31
C VAL A 634 26.63 7.65 -17.26
N ARG A 635 25.94 7.93 -16.15
CA ARG A 635 26.46 8.71 -15.04
C ARG A 635 26.10 8.11 -13.69
N GLU A 636 27.09 7.97 -12.82
CA GLU A 636 26.89 7.73 -11.40
C GLU A 636 26.27 8.97 -10.73
N VAL A 637 25.18 8.78 -9.99
CA VAL A 637 24.49 9.84 -9.26
C VAL A 637 25.18 10.03 -7.91
N PRO A 638 25.68 11.24 -7.62
CA PRO A 638 26.36 11.50 -6.37
C PRO A 638 25.35 11.62 -5.22
N PRO A 639 25.80 11.53 -3.94
CA PRO A 639 24.92 11.60 -2.77
C PRO A 639 24.08 12.88 -2.68
N GLU A 640 24.60 14.00 -3.17
CA GLU A 640 23.91 15.29 -3.27
C GLU A 640 22.82 15.34 -4.36
N GLY A 641 22.70 14.30 -5.19
CA GLY A 641 21.76 14.20 -6.30
C GLY A 641 22.32 14.68 -7.63
N LEU A 642 21.60 14.40 -8.72
CA LEU A 642 21.97 14.76 -10.09
C LEU A 642 20.79 15.45 -10.78
N ARG A 643 21.03 16.60 -11.38
CA ARG A 643 20.09 17.30 -12.26
C ARG A 643 20.61 17.23 -13.69
N VAL A 644 19.88 16.54 -14.56
CA VAL A 644 20.15 16.50 -16.00
C VAL A 644 19.49 17.72 -16.64
N VAL A 645 20.25 18.50 -17.41
CA VAL A 645 19.78 19.74 -18.03
C VAL A 645 20.13 19.77 -19.51
N GLY A 646 19.21 20.29 -20.33
CA GLY A 646 19.40 20.44 -21.76
C GLY A 646 20.29 21.63 -22.13
N PRO A 647 20.63 21.78 -23.43
CA PRO A 647 21.41 22.91 -23.90
C PRO A 647 20.70 24.24 -23.64
N GLY A 648 21.33 25.13 -22.87
CA GLY A 648 20.79 26.46 -22.56
C GLY A 648 19.81 26.52 -21.39
N GLU A 649 19.67 25.44 -20.62
CA GLU A 649 18.92 25.43 -19.36
C GLU A 649 19.85 25.73 -18.17
N ASP A 650 19.41 26.62 -17.26
CA ASP A 650 20.18 27.06 -16.08
C ASP A 650 19.98 26.19 -14.83
#